data_AF-A0A5E7Z5I7-F1
#
_entry.id   AF-A0A5E7Z5I7-F1
#
_cell.length_a   1.000
_cell.length_b   1.000
_cell.length_c   1.000
_cell.angle_alpha   90.00
_cell.angle_beta   90.00
_cell.angle_gamma   90.00
#
_symmetry.space_group_name_H-M   'P 1'
#
loop_
_entity.id
_entity.type
_entity.pdbx_description
1 polymer ?
#
loop_
_entity_poly.entity_id
_entity_poly.type
_entity_poly.pdbx_seq_one_letter_code
_entity_poly.pdbx_strand_id
1 'polypeptide(L)'
;MHRNLMVGLATVAVAVPLGIKPASASGCISAGVGTFVVSGNAFVNPATLDPPKRYCLSSRTDVIFQAGTIPPNGVLDVYTGQTFAPSFVIDSYHLNSILLSGTSIAAAPNPGTPFLRTHPLPIADSIGAMRVNLVGVDIGENRSIELTKASGIKQIQDVYIVSAQPRTYQSFSISNPNLVAIGAYNIIGQTFVQPTDLTLKQSAITNAKVLGIEKGSTLKLDASTIDTEFVRLDGTLAGNGTIRGAAGAGSSVSFFTRSGSVLSPGLSIGTLNIEGSLGVQGATSLISEIDPNAAQKADLLSVTGALTGANNLTVTLEKDSGFSASGAGEISDFTGSTYTVLTAASIDSDAVTLVEGGSLNAHLSARLIGQPSATGQVVVGFTDNSATPGHVPSKLPASTPWSTLASAIAATHHNTVVNGIAGGGTAPGGTGSGSGGQQRLSNGQTVSTAWLGLTNAQVGQLDQVHAEPYSSNLTVGLEQLEHIASSVMARMSADDGSNARDDGLWMDVSHIRGRVDGKNGLGDFGYSLSNLLVGADLIEHERFSAGVYGGYAHKTMHEHDKVSQDFSGQSAVAGVYGFAEIDQFVLSMTAGYAHGWHTSKRFNPNVGLFTGGVASAAFTSRSAFASSQLGYRIEIDDTTRLEPFVTGSYSRIWQSGLAESGGHDFNYRIAKAHAEALTGGVGVNFSTDLSTTATGRDLMLVAFLRYDHDFEAAKTTAHQVSATSHLFGTFTQAGQNRGAHSVTGGLGLSGSLTARTAIRAGVTASRNQNGHEIGGGAHLKVKF
;
A
#
# COMPACT_ATOMS: atom_id res chain seq x y z
N MET A 1 1.32 -16.55 5.11
CA MET A 1 1.63 -17.97 5.40
C MET A 1 3.10 -18.38 5.15
N HIS A 2 4.06 -17.46 4.97
CA HIS A 2 5.46 -17.78 4.61
C HIS A 2 6.54 -17.42 5.65
N ARG A 3 6.20 -17.24 6.92
CA ARG A 3 7.18 -16.90 7.98
C ARG A 3 7.75 -18.09 8.76
N ASN A 4 7.21 -19.31 8.57
CA ASN A 4 7.52 -20.44 9.46
C ASN A 4 8.46 -21.51 8.87
N LEU A 5 9.01 -21.34 7.66
CA LEU A 5 9.94 -22.32 7.08
C LEU A 5 11.42 -22.05 7.38
N MET A 6 11.80 -20.82 7.78
CA MET A 6 13.21 -20.46 8.04
C MET A 6 13.75 -20.89 9.42
N VAL A 7 12.90 -21.35 10.33
CA VAL A 7 13.33 -21.82 11.67
C VAL A 7 13.38 -23.36 11.76
N GLY A 8 12.89 -24.07 10.74
CA GLY A 8 12.72 -25.53 10.77
C GLY A 8 13.95 -26.39 10.42
N LEU A 9 15.07 -25.81 9.99
CA LEU A 9 16.30 -26.55 9.63
C LEU A 9 17.44 -26.40 10.65
N ALA A 10 17.20 -25.70 11.75
CA ALA A 10 18.14 -25.56 12.87
C ALA A 10 17.79 -26.48 14.07
N THR A 11 17.06 -27.58 13.85
CA THR A 11 17.00 -28.65 14.86
C THR A 11 18.35 -29.36 14.91
N VAL A 12 18.98 -29.27 16.08
CA VAL A 12 20.20 -29.98 16.50
C VAL A 12 20.08 -31.47 16.15
N ALA A 13 20.53 -31.84 14.96
CA ALA A 13 20.94 -33.20 14.69
C ALA A 13 22.27 -33.39 15.42
N VAL A 14 22.27 -34.19 16.48
CA VAL A 14 23.51 -34.73 17.06
C VAL A 14 24.25 -35.43 15.93
N ALA A 15 25.27 -34.77 15.40
CA ALA A 15 26.06 -35.26 14.28
C ALA A 15 26.85 -36.47 14.75
N VAL A 16 26.44 -37.67 14.31
CA VAL A 16 27.37 -38.79 14.22
C VAL A 16 28.28 -38.47 13.03
N PRO A 17 29.61 -38.30 13.22
CA PRO A 17 30.52 -38.01 12.12
C PRO A 17 30.60 -39.24 11.21
N LEU A 18 29.83 -39.26 10.13
CA LEU A 18 29.96 -40.25 9.08
C LEU A 18 31.17 -39.89 8.21
N GLY A 19 32.33 -40.43 8.60
CA GLY A 19 33.35 -40.92 7.67
C GLY A 19 34.19 -39.92 6.88
N ILE A 20 34.75 -38.87 7.51
CA ILE A 20 35.97 -38.25 6.96
C ILE A 20 37.09 -39.28 7.10
N LYS A 21 37.47 -39.96 6.02
CA LYS A 21 38.59 -40.90 6.01
C LYS A 21 39.77 -40.29 5.25
N PRO A 22 41.02 -40.42 5.75
CA PRO A 22 42.20 -40.13 4.95
C PRO A 22 42.17 -40.99 3.69
N ALA A 23 42.59 -40.43 2.56
CA ALA A 23 42.39 -41.03 1.25
C ALA A 23 42.97 -42.45 1.13
N SER A 24 42.10 -43.46 1.01
CA SER A 24 42.46 -44.81 0.55
C SER A 24 41.61 -45.29 -0.65
N ALA A 25 40.83 -44.38 -1.27
CA ALA A 25 40.06 -44.65 -2.48
C ALA A 25 40.89 -44.26 -3.71
N SER A 26 41.00 -45.17 -4.69
CA SER A 26 41.93 -45.10 -5.83
C SER A 26 41.83 -43.84 -6.71
N GLY A 27 40.72 -43.09 -6.67
CA GLY A 27 40.52 -41.86 -7.47
C GLY A 27 41.01 -40.55 -6.82
N CYS A 28 41.10 -40.47 -5.49
CA CYS A 28 41.40 -39.22 -4.77
C CYS A 28 42.86 -39.10 -4.32
N ILE A 29 43.65 -40.18 -4.44
CA ILE A 29 45.07 -40.20 -4.06
C ILE A 29 45.87 -39.17 -4.88
N SER A 30 45.47 -38.95 -6.14
CA SER A 30 46.10 -37.99 -7.05
C SER A 30 46.00 -36.54 -6.57
N ALA A 31 45.03 -36.17 -5.71
CA ALA A 31 44.90 -34.83 -5.13
C ALA A 31 45.98 -34.52 -4.05
N GLY A 32 46.82 -35.49 -3.70
CA GLY A 32 47.99 -35.32 -2.84
C GLY A 32 47.77 -35.59 -1.36
N VAL A 33 48.88 -35.69 -0.61
CA VAL A 33 48.91 -35.95 0.85
C VAL A 33 48.13 -34.86 1.60
N GLY A 34 47.35 -35.26 2.60
CA GLY A 34 46.52 -34.36 3.41
C GLY A 34 45.12 -34.09 2.85
N THR A 35 44.74 -34.73 1.73
CA THR A 35 43.40 -34.63 1.14
C THR A 35 42.39 -35.55 1.85
N PHE A 36 41.25 -34.97 2.23
CA PHE A 36 40.13 -35.69 2.82
C PHE A 36 39.17 -36.16 1.73
N VAL A 37 38.83 -37.45 1.74
CA VAL A 37 37.79 -37.98 0.83
C VAL A 37 36.44 -37.77 1.49
N VAL A 38 35.54 -37.11 0.75
CA VAL A 38 34.17 -36.82 1.21
C VAL A 38 33.14 -37.40 0.24
N SER A 39 31.98 -37.77 0.77
CA SER A 39 30.85 -38.35 0.05
C SER A 39 29.56 -38.08 0.82
N GLY A 40 28.44 -37.82 0.14
CA GLY A 40 27.16 -37.56 0.81
C GLY A 40 27.14 -36.17 1.45
N ASN A 41 27.20 -36.07 2.78
CA ASN A 41 27.20 -34.77 3.46
C ASN A 41 28.50 -34.58 4.23
N ALA A 42 29.17 -33.45 4.03
CA ALA A 42 30.40 -33.08 4.74
C ALA A 42 30.20 -31.76 5.50
N PHE A 43 30.32 -31.79 6.82
CA PHE A 43 30.21 -30.59 7.65
C PHE A 43 31.58 -29.96 7.90
N VAL A 44 31.72 -28.67 7.61
CA VAL A 44 32.96 -27.92 7.75
C VAL A 44 32.82 -26.93 8.90
N ASN A 45 33.72 -27.00 9.87
CA ASN A 45 33.91 -25.92 10.85
C ASN A 45 34.79 -24.83 10.21
N PRO A 46 34.27 -23.61 9.97
CA PRO A 46 35.00 -22.53 9.29
C PRO A 46 36.35 -22.19 9.93
N ALA A 47 36.44 -22.23 11.26
CA ALA A 47 37.64 -21.85 12.02
C ALA A 47 38.82 -22.82 11.77
N THR A 48 38.55 -24.01 11.23
CA THR A 48 39.56 -25.04 10.99
C THR A 48 40.15 -25.00 9.59
N LEU A 49 39.78 -24.02 8.76
CA LEU A 49 40.33 -23.85 7.41
C LEU A 49 41.70 -23.14 7.38
N ASP A 50 42.24 -22.78 8.55
CA ASP A 50 43.61 -22.33 8.72
C ASP A 50 44.36 -23.34 9.62
N PRO A 51 45.31 -24.12 9.07
CA PRO A 51 45.81 -24.08 7.68
C PRO A 51 44.79 -24.62 6.64
N PRO A 52 44.96 -24.29 5.34
CA PRO A 52 44.07 -24.71 4.26
C PRO A 52 43.73 -26.20 4.24
N LYS A 53 42.48 -26.53 3.91
CA LYS A 53 41.98 -27.91 3.80
C LYS A 53 41.70 -28.30 2.36
N ARG A 54 42.00 -29.56 2.00
CA ARG A 54 41.73 -30.14 0.68
C ARG A 54 40.69 -31.26 0.78
N TYR A 55 39.57 -31.10 0.09
CA TYR A 55 38.50 -32.10 0.01
C TYR A 55 38.44 -32.68 -1.40
N CYS A 56 38.36 -34.01 -1.50
CA CYS A 56 38.10 -34.73 -2.75
C CYS A 56 36.70 -35.33 -2.71
N LEU A 57 35.83 -34.88 -3.61
CA LEU A 57 34.45 -35.34 -3.70
C LEU A 57 34.42 -36.67 -4.47
N SER A 58 34.18 -37.78 -3.77
CA SER A 58 34.16 -39.13 -4.37
C SER A 58 32.80 -39.54 -4.93
N SER A 59 31.74 -38.83 -4.54
CA SER A 59 30.38 -38.97 -5.04
C SER A 59 29.64 -37.62 -4.98
N ARG A 60 28.35 -37.59 -5.31
CA ARG A 60 27.50 -36.41 -5.07
C ARG A 60 27.59 -36.00 -3.61
N THR A 61 28.11 -34.79 -3.37
CA THR A 61 28.44 -34.33 -2.02
C THR A 61 27.92 -32.92 -1.76
N ASP A 62 27.26 -32.74 -0.62
CA ASP A 62 26.92 -31.45 -0.04
C ASP A 62 27.95 -31.09 1.04
N VAL A 63 28.74 -30.06 0.78
CA VAL A 63 29.69 -29.48 1.74
C VAL A 63 28.99 -28.34 2.47
N ILE A 64 28.66 -28.55 3.74
CA ILE A 64 27.86 -27.64 4.54
C ILE A 64 28.75 -26.98 5.58
N PHE A 65 28.90 -25.66 5.48
CA PHE A 65 29.61 -24.89 6.50
C PHE A 65 28.72 -24.69 7.72
N GLN A 66 29.26 -24.99 8.89
CA GLN A 66 28.63 -24.64 10.16
C GLN A 66 28.73 -23.11 10.38
N ALA A 67 27.91 -22.59 11.29
CA ALA A 67 28.02 -21.21 11.71
C ALA A 67 29.42 -20.94 12.30
N GLY A 68 30.02 -19.81 11.94
CA GLY A 68 31.39 -19.46 12.36
C GLY A 68 32.09 -18.56 11.34
N THR A 69 33.40 -18.34 11.57
CA THR A 69 34.21 -17.43 10.74
C THR A 69 35.34 -18.19 10.05
N ILE A 70 35.46 -18.03 8.72
CA ILE A 70 36.66 -18.45 7.97
C ILE A 70 37.76 -17.41 8.24
N PRO A 71 38.93 -17.81 8.77
CA PRO A 71 40.04 -16.89 9.05
C PRO A 71 40.60 -16.19 7.79
N PRO A 72 41.40 -15.13 7.93
CA PRO A 72 42.00 -14.40 6.80
C PRO A 72 42.74 -15.29 5.79
N ASN A 73 43.47 -16.30 6.28
CA ASN A 73 44.21 -17.27 5.45
C ASN A 73 43.46 -18.59 5.26
N GLY A 74 42.22 -18.67 5.74
CA GLY A 74 41.44 -19.89 5.69
C GLY A 74 40.97 -20.19 4.26
N VAL A 75 41.26 -21.40 3.76
CA VAL A 75 40.88 -21.82 2.39
C VAL A 75 40.37 -23.26 2.38
N LEU A 76 39.31 -23.50 1.60
CA LEU A 76 38.87 -24.83 1.19
C LEU A 76 39.21 -25.07 -0.28
N ASP A 77 40.07 -26.04 -0.56
CA ASP A 77 40.34 -26.58 -1.88
C ASP A 77 39.44 -27.79 -2.15
N VAL A 78 38.64 -27.75 -3.21
CA VAL A 78 37.69 -28.81 -3.56
C VAL A 78 38.08 -29.45 -4.89
N TYR A 79 38.42 -30.74 -4.85
CA TYR A 79 38.74 -31.56 -6.00
C TYR A 79 37.52 -32.39 -6.42
N THR A 80 37.16 -32.36 -7.70
CA THR A 80 36.01 -33.12 -8.23
C THR A 80 36.42 -33.88 -9.50
N GLY A 81 35.83 -35.07 -9.72
CA GLY A 81 36.28 -36.00 -10.76
C GLY A 81 35.22 -36.59 -11.68
N GLN A 82 33.92 -36.37 -11.45
CA GLN A 82 32.88 -37.01 -12.24
C GLN A 82 32.32 -36.10 -13.33
N THR A 83 32.36 -36.59 -14.57
CA THR A 83 31.67 -36.01 -15.73
C THR A 83 30.17 -36.31 -15.65
N PHE A 84 29.33 -35.31 -15.91
CA PHE A 84 27.89 -35.48 -15.99
C PHE A 84 27.48 -35.73 -17.45
N ALA A 85 26.59 -36.70 -17.68
CA ALA A 85 25.97 -36.88 -18.99
C ALA A 85 24.93 -35.75 -19.24
N PRO A 86 24.91 -35.11 -20.42
CA PRO A 86 24.05 -33.93 -20.69
C PRO A 86 22.55 -34.18 -20.47
N SER A 87 22.08 -35.42 -20.62
CA SER A 87 20.70 -35.82 -20.36
C SER A 87 20.26 -35.74 -18.88
N PHE A 88 21.19 -35.45 -17.96
CA PHE A 88 20.97 -35.39 -16.51
C PHE A 88 20.99 -33.97 -15.93
N VAL A 89 21.14 -32.93 -16.76
CA VAL A 89 20.98 -31.53 -16.35
C VAL A 89 19.50 -31.17 -16.49
N ILE A 90 18.66 -31.81 -15.66
CA ILE A 90 17.29 -31.37 -15.40
C ILE A 90 17.29 -30.76 -14.00
N ASP A 91 16.49 -29.72 -13.76
CA ASP A 91 16.44 -28.98 -12.47
C ASP A 91 16.13 -29.84 -11.24
N SER A 92 15.81 -31.13 -11.40
CA SER A 92 15.45 -32.04 -10.32
C SER A 92 16.58 -32.97 -9.84
N TYR A 93 17.79 -32.90 -10.41
CA TYR A 93 18.91 -33.75 -9.98
C TYR A 93 19.92 -33.03 -9.07
N HIS A 94 20.27 -33.68 -7.96
CA HIS A 94 21.29 -33.23 -7.01
C HIS A 94 22.69 -33.20 -7.66
N LEU A 95 23.31 -32.01 -7.69
CA LEU A 95 24.71 -31.80 -8.03
C LEU A 95 25.57 -31.72 -6.76
N ASN A 96 26.89 -31.65 -6.88
CA ASN A 96 27.72 -31.27 -5.74
C ASN A 96 27.33 -29.86 -5.29
N SER A 97 27.23 -29.63 -3.99
CA SER A 97 26.91 -28.31 -3.46
C SER A 97 27.86 -27.90 -2.36
N ILE A 98 28.09 -26.60 -2.26
CA ILE A 98 28.78 -25.96 -1.15
C ILE A 98 27.78 -24.96 -0.58
N LEU A 99 27.35 -25.16 0.66
CA LEU A 99 26.41 -24.29 1.34
C LEU A 99 27.11 -23.54 2.46
N LEU A 100 27.17 -22.22 2.32
CA LEU A 100 27.58 -21.30 3.37
C LEU A 100 26.33 -20.60 3.90
N SER A 101 25.96 -20.88 5.15
CA SER A 101 24.78 -20.33 5.80
C SER A 101 25.12 -19.96 7.24
N GLY A 102 24.93 -18.69 7.61
CA GLY A 102 25.36 -18.18 8.92
C GLY A 102 26.89 -18.19 9.11
N THR A 103 27.63 -18.25 8.00
CA THR A 103 29.10 -18.20 7.98
C THR A 103 29.54 -16.75 7.70
N SER A 104 30.61 -16.31 8.34
CA SER A 104 31.33 -15.08 8.02
C SER A 104 32.71 -15.41 7.47
N ILE A 105 33.24 -14.54 6.61
CA ILE A 105 34.55 -14.69 6.00
C ILE A 105 35.35 -13.46 6.41
N ALA A 106 36.40 -13.65 7.22
CA ALA A 106 37.22 -12.54 7.67
C ALA A 106 37.95 -11.89 6.50
N ALA A 107 38.16 -10.58 6.58
CA ALA A 107 38.94 -9.83 5.60
C ALA A 107 40.36 -10.40 5.48
N ALA A 108 40.92 -10.36 4.27
CA ALA A 108 42.29 -10.77 4.02
C ALA A 108 43.21 -9.57 3.81
N PRO A 109 44.50 -9.67 4.17
CA PRO A 109 45.45 -8.59 3.97
C PRO A 109 45.79 -8.35 2.49
N ASN A 110 45.67 -9.38 1.64
CA ASN A 110 46.03 -9.32 0.23
C ASN A 110 44.78 -9.44 -0.65
N PRO A 111 44.57 -8.54 -1.63
CA PRO A 111 43.48 -8.65 -2.62
C PRO A 111 43.43 -10.01 -3.30
N GLY A 112 42.22 -10.52 -3.52
CA GLY A 112 42.01 -11.79 -4.20
C GLY A 112 42.39 -13.03 -3.39
N THR A 113 42.50 -12.95 -2.06
CA THR A 113 42.82 -14.11 -1.21
C THR A 113 41.63 -15.09 -1.20
N PRO A 114 41.80 -16.32 -1.73
CA PRO A 114 40.70 -17.25 -1.85
C PRO A 114 40.23 -17.72 -0.47
N PHE A 115 38.92 -17.96 -0.32
CA PHE A 115 38.41 -18.83 0.75
C PHE A 115 37.88 -20.16 0.20
N LEU A 116 37.64 -20.21 -1.11
CA LEU A 116 37.17 -21.39 -1.81
C LEU A 116 37.87 -21.47 -3.16
N ARG A 117 38.44 -22.65 -3.44
CA ARG A 117 39.01 -22.99 -4.75
C ARG A 117 38.49 -24.33 -5.22
N THR A 118 38.35 -24.48 -6.53
CA THR A 118 37.98 -25.75 -7.15
C THR A 118 39.06 -26.20 -8.10
N HIS A 119 39.28 -27.51 -8.15
CA HIS A 119 40.30 -28.12 -8.98
C HIS A 119 39.74 -29.37 -9.66
N PRO A 120 40.15 -29.66 -10.90
CA PRO A 120 39.96 -30.99 -11.46
C PRO A 120 40.82 -31.99 -10.69
N LEU A 121 40.43 -33.27 -10.69
CA LEU A 121 41.38 -34.31 -10.29
C LEU A 121 42.57 -34.33 -11.26
N PRO A 122 43.81 -34.54 -10.81
CA PRO A 122 44.98 -34.54 -11.70
C PRO A 122 45.00 -35.60 -12.82
N ILE A 123 44.06 -36.56 -12.76
CA ILE A 123 43.87 -37.61 -13.77
C ILE A 123 42.61 -37.41 -14.63
N ALA A 124 41.89 -36.29 -14.44
CA ALA A 124 40.65 -35.99 -15.14
C ALA A 124 40.71 -34.60 -15.78
N ASP A 125 40.35 -34.52 -17.06
CA ASP A 125 40.30 -33.26 -17.81
C ASP A 125 39.01 -32.46 -17.56
N SER A 126 38.19 -32.89 -16.59
CA SER A 126 36.86 -32.35 -16.33
C SER A 126 36.62 -32.08 -14.86
N ILE A 127 36.17 -30.86 -14.58
CA ILE A 127 35.55 -30.47 -13.32
C ILE A 127 34.07 -30.83 -13.35
N GLY A 128 33.63 -31.73 -12.49
CA GLY A 128 32.21 -32.05 -12.35
C GLY A 128 31.37 -30.82 -12.00
N ALA A 129 30.06 -30.90 -12.22
CA ALA A 129 29.13 -29.84 -11.89
C ALA A 129 29.02 -29.61 -10.36
N MET A 130 28.99 -28.33 -9.96
CA MET A 130 28.99 -27.86 -8.58
C MET A 130 28.17 -26.57 -8.43
N ARG A 131 27.54 -26.37 -7.28
CA ARG A 131 26.85 -25.13 -6.92
C ARG A 131 27.39 -24.58 -5.61
N VAL A 132 27.67 -23.29 -5.56
CA VAL A 132 28.09 -22.57 -4.35
C VAL A 132 26.94 -21.66 -3.92
N ASN A 133 26.39 -21.89 -2.75
CA ASN A 133 25.28 -21.13 -2.18
C ASN A 133 25.77 -20.28 -1.02
N LEU A 134 25.70 -18.95 -1.19
CA LEU A 134 26.00 -17.96 -0.17
C LEU A 134 24.67 -17.44 0.39
N VAL A 135 24.25 -17.96 1.54
CA VAL A 135 22.98 -17.63 2.18
C VAL A 135 23.23 -16.77 3.42
N GLY A 136 23.01 -15.47 3.28
CA GLY A 136 23.19 -14.49 4.35
C GLY A 136 24.63 -14.34 4.84
N VAL A 137 25.62 -14.66 4.00
CA VAL A 137 27.06 -14.67 4.33
C VAL A 137 27.61 -13.26 4.43
N ASP A 138 28.44 -13.00 5.44
CA ASP A 138 29.22 -11.78 5.56
C ASP A 138 30.63 -12.01 5.00
N ILE A 139 31.02 -11.24 3.97
CA ILE A 139 32.33 -11.38 3.31
C ILE A 139 33.15 -10.11 3.57
N GLY A 140 34.23 -10.26 4.31
CA GLY A 140 35.22 -9.21 4.52
C GLY A 140 35.99 -8.87 3.24
N GLU A 141 36.73 -7.77 3.29
CA GLU A 141 37.46 -7.27 2.13
C GLU A 141 38.50 -8.26 1.59
N ASN A 142 38.82 -8.14 0.30
CA ASN A 142 39.95 -8.81 -0.37
C ASN A 142 39.80 -10.34 -0.52
N ARG A 143 38.58 -10.85 -0.41
CA ARG A 143 38.30 -12.28 -0.53
C ARG A 143 37.96 -12.69 -1.95
N SER A 144 38.19 -13.96 -2.29
CA SER A 144 37.82 -14.49 -3.59
C SER A 144 37.25 -15.91 -3.55
N ILE A 145 36.47 -16.23 -4.59
CA ILE A 145 36.11 -17.59 -5.00
C ILE A 145 36.83 -17.85 -6.33
N GLU A 146 37.66 -18.89 -6.37
CA GLU A 146 38.37 -19.28 -7.59
C GLU A 146 37.80 -20.57 -8.15
N LEU A 147 37.08 -20.45 -9.25
CA LEU A 147 36.53 -21.62 -9.95
C LEU A 147 37.46 -22.02 -11.09
N THR A 148 37.58 -23.31 -11.35
CA THR A 148 38.31 -23.79 -12.54
C THR A 148 37.50 -23.46 -13.79
N LYS A 149 38.12 -23.00 -14.87
CA LYS A 149 37.41 -22.73 -16.12
C LYS A 149 36.83 -24.01 -16.73
N ALA A 150 35.52 -24.02 -16.98
CA ALA A 150 34.82 -25.12 -17.63
C ALA A 150 35.26 -25.30 -19.11
N SER A 151 35.60 -26.54 -19.51
CA SER A 151 35.82 -26.94 -20.90
C SER A 151 34.55 -27.57 -21.51
N GLY A 152 33.60 -26.73 -21.92
CA GLY A 152 32.36 -27.14 -22.58
C GLY A 152 31.13 -27.26 -21.67
N ILE A 153 30.02 -27.80 -22.20
CA ILE A 153 28.70 -27.77 -21.54
C ILE A 153 28.49 -28.81 -20.41
N LYS A 154 29.46 -29.70 -20.19
CA LYS A 154 29.36 -30.78 -19.19
C LYS A 154 29.89 -30.39 -17.81
N GLN A 155 30.43 -29.18 -17.70
CA GLN A 155 31.12 -28.65 -16.53
C GLN A 155 30.40 -27.35 -16.13
N ILE A 156 29.72 -27.37 -14.99
CA ILE A 156 28.87 -26.27 -14.52
C ILE A 156 29.28 -25.91 -13.10
N GLN A 157 29.71 -24.67 -12.87
CA GLN A 157 29.97 -24.15 -11.54
C GLN A 157 29.20 -22.86 -11.36
N ASP A 158 28.12 -22.96 -10.60
CA ASP A 158 27.22 -21.84 -10.37
C ASP A 158 27.46 -21.25 -8.98
N VAL A 159 27.41 -19.93 -8.87
CA VAL A 159 27.45 -19.20 -7.61
C VAL A 159 26.10 -18.50 -7.41
N TYR A 160 25.49 -18.77 -6.27
CA TYR A 160 24.21 -18.23 -5.85
C TYR A 160 24.41 -17.35 -4.62
N ILE A 161 23.85 -16.14 -4.63
CA ILE A 161 23.99 -15.18 -3.53
C ILE A 161 22.59 -14.71 -3.12
N VAL A 162 22.24 -14.94 -1.85
CA VAL A 162 21.00 -14.44 -1.25
C VAL A 162 21.24 -13.85 0.14
N SER A 163 20.47 -12.83 0.50
CA SER A 163 20.49 -12.26 1.85
C SER A 163 19.17 -11.59 2.17
N ALA A 164 18.68 -11.78 3.40
CA ALA A 164 17.50 -11.08 3.90
C ALA A 164 17.79 -9.64 4.35
N GLN A 165 19.07 -9.27 4.41
CA GLN A 165 19.54 -7.94 4.79
C GLN A 165 20.43 -7.39 3.67
N PRO A 166 20.48 -6.06 3.45
CA PRO A 166 21.42 -5.46 2.52
C PRO A 166 22.86 -5.84 2.86
N ARG A 167 23.65 -6.24 1.84
CA ARG A 167 25.06 -6.61 2.00
C ARG A 167 25.95 -5.75 1.10
N THR A 168 27.16 -5.47 1.56
CA THR A 168 28.22 -4.85 0.76
C THR A 168 29.44 -5.75 0.79
N TYR A 169 29.92 -6.16 -0.38
CA TYR A 169 31.20 -6.87 -0.52
C TYR A 169 32.21 -5.93 -1.18
N GLN A 170 33.34 -5.74 -0.52
CA GLN A 170 34.41 -4.85 -0.96
C GLN A 170 35.61 -5.66 -1.45
N SER A 171 36.17 -5.30 -2.61
CA SER A 171 37.33 -5.98 -3.20
C SER A 171 37.14 -7.50 -3.28
N PHE A 172 35.90 -7.93 -3.50
CA PHE A 172 35.51 -9.33 -3.61
C PHE A 172 35.60 -9.79 -5.06
N SER A 173 36.14 -10.99 -5.29
CA SER A 173 36.21 -11.53 -6.65
C SER A 173 35.68 -12.95 -6.82
N ILE A 174 35.06 -13.21 -7.97
CA ILE A 174 34.66 -14.54 -8.41
C ILE A 174 35.25 -14.76 -9.80
N SER A 175 36.05 -15.82 -9.97
CA SER A 175 36.62 -16.15 -11.27
C SER A 175 36.02 -17.43 -11.85
N ASN A 176 35.75 -17.39 -13.16
CA ASN A 176 35.27 -18.49 -14.00
C ASN A 176 33.92 -19.14 -13.60
N PRO A 177 32.90 -18.41 -13.09
CA PRO A 177 31.60 -19.02 -12.85
C PRO A 177 30.86 -19.31 -14.17
N ASN A 178 30.12 -20.40 -14.24
CA ASN A 178 29.14 -20.59 -15.30
C ASN A 178 27.93 -19.67 -15.09
N LEU A 179 27.48 -19.53 -13.86
CA LEU A 179 26.39 -18.63 -13.48
C LEU A 179 26.78 -17.88 -12.20
N VAL A 180 26.48 -16.60 -12.15
CA VAL A 180 26.30 -15.88 -10.89
C VAL A 180 24.85 -15.43 -10.81
N ALA A 181 24.11 -15.90 -9.82
CA ALA A 181 22.72 -15.54 -9.60
C ALA A 181 22.57 -14.75 -8.29
N ILE A 182 22.03 -13.54 -8.39
CA ILE A 182 21.71 -12.67 -7.26
C ILE A 182 20.22 -12.78 -6.98
N GLY A 183 19.86 -13.12 -5.74
CA GLY A 183 18.46 -13.28 -5.35
C GLY A 183 17.86 -14.65 -5.61
N ALA A 184 18.69 -15.64 -5.92
CA ALA A 184 18.30 -17.04 -5.94
C ALA A 184 19.37 -17.90 -5.27
N TYR A 185 18.94 -19.04 -4.72
CA TYR A 185 19.80 -20.12 -4.30
C TYR A 185 19.26 -21.45 -4.77
N ASN A 186 20.15 -22.42 -4.95
CA ASN A 186 19.77 -23.73 -5.43
C ASN A 186 20.31 -24.82 -4.50
N ILE A 187 19.38 -25.46 -3.80
CA ILE A 187 19.66 -26.59 -2.92
C ILE A 187 18.94 -27.79 -3.53
N ILE A 188 19.62 -28.93 -3.66
CA ILE A 188 19.00 -30.20 -4.07
C ILE A 188 18.44 -30.17 -5.52
N GLY A 189 18.90 -29.25 -6.37
CA GLY A 189 18.33 -29.08 -7.72
C GLY A 189 17.28 -27.98 -7.79
N GLN A 190 16.58 -27.71 -6.69
CA GLN A 190 15.50 -26.73 -6.67
C GLN A 190 16.02 -25.32 -6.50
N THR A 191 15.64 -24.42 -7.41
CA THR A 191 15.93 -22.99 -7.31
C THR A 191 14.85 -22.29 -6.49
N PHE A 192 15.28 -21.55 -5.48
CA PHE A 192 14.44 -20.72 -4.62
C PHE A 192 14.82 -19.26 -4.82
N VAL A 193 13.83 -18.39 -4.98
CA VAL A 193 14.03 -16.95 -5.15
C VAL A 193 13.85 -16.25 -3.80
N GLN A 194 14.77 -15.37 -3.47
CA GLN A 194 14.74 -14.53 -2.28
C GLN A 194 15.27 -13.14 -2.64
N PRO A 195 14.42 -12.08 -2.58
CA PRO A 195 14.85 -10.70 -2.75
C PRO A 195 16.12 -10.39 -1.98
N THR A 196 17.13 -9.87 -2.69
CA THR A 196 18.47 -9.62 -2.15
C THR A 196 18.98 -8.26 -2.60
N ASP A 197 19.41 -7.44 -1.66
CA ASP A 197 20.11 -6.20 -1.94
C ASP A 197 21.62 -6.39 -1.72
N LEU A 198 22.38 -6.39 -2.81
CA LEU A 198 23.82 -6.59 -2.81
C LEU A 198 24.53 -5.41 -3.46
N THR A 199 25.48 -4.82 -2.74
CA THR A 199 26.44 -3.86 -3.29
C THR A 199 27.79 -4.54 -3.47
N LEU A 200 28.32 -4.49 -4.68
CA LEU A 200 29.69 -4.85 -5.02
C LEU A 200 30.52 -3.58 -5.13
N LYS A 201 31.49 -3.40 -4.24
CA LYS A 201 32.39 -2.25 -4.21
C LYS A 201 33.80 -2.66 -4.62
N GLN A 202 34.37 -2.02 -5.64
CA GLN A 202 35.71 -2.32 -6.16
C GLN A 202 35.93 -3.83 -6.40
N SER A 203 34.86 -4.52 -6.78
CA SER A 203 34.79 -5.98 -6.86
C SER A 203 34.76 -6.43 -8.31
N ALA A 204 35.06 -7.70 -8.54
CA ALA A 204 35.20 -8.23 -9.89
C ALA A 204 34.57 -9.63 -10.05
N ILE A 205 33.77 -9.81 -11.09
CA ILE A 205 33.40 -11.15 -11.58
C ILE A 205 34.04 -11.32 -12.94
N THR A 206 34.84 -12.37 -13.14
CA THR A 206 35.62 -12.55 -14.38
C THR A 206 35.29 -13.85 -15.09
N ASN A 207 35.27 -13.79 -16.43
CA ASN A 207 35.02 -14.93 -17.31
C ASN A 207 33.75 -15.71 -16.94
N ALA A 208 32.68 -14.98 -16.58
CA ALA A 208 31.38 -15.56 -16.28
C ALA A 208 30.63 -15.93 -17.57
N LYS A 209 29.89 -17.03 -17.60
CA LYS A 209 29.00 -17.28 -18.75
C LYS A 209 27.68 -16.51 -18.61
N VAL A 210 27.05 -16.52 -17.44
CA VAL A 210 25.78 -15.83 -17.22
C VAL A 210 25.80 -15.06 -15.89
N LEU A 211 25.28 -13.83 -15.90
CA LEU A 211 24.84 -13.12 -14.71
C LEU A 211 23.30 -13.06 -14.69
N GLY A 212 22.70 -13.52 -13.61
CA GLY A 212 21.27 -13.41 -13.34
C GLY A 212 21.00 -12.51 -12.14
N ILE A 213 20.08 -11.55 -12.29
CA ILE A 213 19.59 -10.73 -11.18
C ILE A 213 18.08 -10.94 -11.11
N GLU A 214 17.65 -11.65 -10.06
CA GLU A 214 16.27 -12.11 -9.93
C GLU A 214 15.30 -10.99 -9.54
N LYS A 215 14.02 -11.21 -9.84
CA LYS A 215 12.95 -10.26 -9.54
C LYS A 215 12.94 -9.87 -8.05
N GLY A 216 12.86 -8.57 -7.79
CA GLY A 216 12.87 -8.00 -6.44
C GLY A 216 14.26 -7.91 -5.80
N SER A 217 15.32 -8.31 -6.51
CA SER A 217 16.70 -8.17 -6.04
C SER A 217 17.41 -7.00 -6.69
N THR A 218 18.34 -6.40 -5.96
CA THR A 218 19.19 -5.29 -6.42
C THR A 218 20.64 -5.72 -6.42
N LEU A 219 21.31 -5.56 -7.57
CA LEU A 219 22.76 -5.56 -7.66
C LEU A 219 23.24 -4.14 -7.91
N LYS A 220 23.95 -3.56 -6.94
CA LYS A 220 24.57 -2.24 -7.05
C LYS A 220 26.07 -2.37 -7.27
N LEU A 221 26.59 -1.71 -8.30
CA LEU A 221 28.01 -1.70 -8.63
C LEU A 221 28.63 -0.35 -8.25
N ASP A 222 29.58 -0.35 -7.32
CA ASP A 222 30.39 0.81 -6.94
C ASP A 222 31.83 0.58 -7.40
N ALA A 223 32.21 1.19 -8.52
CA ALA A 223 33.51 0.99 -9.17
C ALA A 223 33.87 -0.50 -9.39
N SER A 224 32.86 -1.33 -9.67
CA SER A 224 33.01 -2.79 -9.87
C SER A 224 32.87 -3.18 -11.34
N THR A 225 33.51 -4.29 -11.72
CA THR A 225 33.48 -4.82 -13.09
C THR A 225 32.94 -6.25 -13.14
N ILE A 226 32.08 -6.54 -14.12
CA ILE A 226 31.60 -7.89 -14.40
C ILE A 226 31.87 -8.24 -15.86
N ASP A 227 32.71 -9.25 -16.06
CA ASP A 227 32.99 -9.83 -17.38
C ASP A 227 32.10 -11.06 -17.55
N THR A 228 31.08 -10.96 -18.40
CA THR A 228 30.12 -12.03 -18.64
C THR A 228 29.66 -12.12 -20.09
N GLU A 229 29.31 -13.31 -20.57
CA GLU A 229 28.79 -13.51 -21.93
C GLU A 229 27.33 -13.02 -22.04
N PHE A 230 26.50 -13.36 -21.05
CA PHE A 230 25.08 -13.03 -21.02
C PHE A 230 24.65 -12.41 -19.69
N VAL A 231 23.80 -11.38 -19.76
CA VAL A 231 23.07 -10.88 -18.58
C VAL A 231 21.58 -11.08 -18.78
N ARG A 232 20.93 -11.61 -17.73
CA ARG A 232 19.48 -11.58 -17.58
C ARG A 232 19.12 -10.75 -16.36
N LEU A 233 18.51 -9.61 -16.60
CA LEU A 233 18.03 -8.71 -15.56
C LEU A 233 16.51 -8.84 -15.41
N ASP A 234 16.05 -9.39 -14.29
CA ASP A 234 14.65 -9.45 -13.86
C ASP A 234 14.37 -8.52 -12.65
N GLY A 235 15.42 -8.06 -11.96
CA GLY A 235 15.39 -7.11 -10.84
C GLY A 235 16.01 -5.75 -11.17
N THR A 236 16.83 -5.23 -10.27
CA THR A 236 17.47 -3.90 -10.38
C THR A 236 18.99 -4.03 -10.53
N LEU A 237 19.55 -3.37 -11.54
CA LEU A 237 20.99 -3.13 -11.66
C LEU A 237 21.26 -1.63 -11.48
N ALA A 238 22.11 -1.29 -10.51
CA ALA A 238 22.36 0.09 -10.12
C ALA A 238 23.85 0.44 -9.99
N GLY A 239 24.17 1.73 -9.86
CA GLY A 239 25.52 2.22 -9.54
C GLY A 239 26.32 2.73 -10.75
N ASN A 240 27.65 2.70 -10.67
CA ASN A 240 28.57 3.25 -11.69
C ASN A 240 29.60 2.20 -12.20
N GLY A 241 29.21 0.94 -12.21
CA GLY A 241 30.07 -0.18 -12.63
C GLY A 241 30.16 -0.37 -14.15
N THR A 242 30.93 -1.40 -14.54
CA THR A 242 31.07 -1.83 -15.94
C THR A 242 30.69 -3.28 -16.09
N ILE A 243 29.85 -3.58 -17.08
CA ILE A 243 29.55 -4.94 -17.53
C ILE A 243 30.01 -5.09 -18.97
N ARG A 244 30.80 -6.12 -19.25
CA ARG A 244 31.39 -6.37 -20.57
C ARG A 244 31.51 -7.86 -20.85
N GLY A 245 31.94 -8.22 -22.04
CA GLY A 245 32.04 -9.62 -22.46
C GLY A 245 32.96 -10.46 -21.58
N ALA A 246 32.75 -11.78 -21.57
CA ALA A 246 33.51 -12.73 -20.74
C ALA A 246 35.03 -12.73 -20.99
N ALA A 247 35.48 -12.27 -22.16
CA ALA A 247 36.90 -12.14 -22.49
C ALA A 247 37.55 -10.86 -21.91
N GLY A 248 36.77 -10.01 -21.23
CA GLY A 248 37.22 -8.78 -20.59
C GLY A 248 37.12 -7.55 -21.49
N ALA A 249 38.02 -6.58 -21.28
CA ALA A 249 38.00 -5.27 -21.96
C ALA A 249 37.95 -5.41 -23.49
N GLY A 250 37.03 -4.68 -24.11
CA GLY A 250 36.86 -4.68 -25.57
C GLY A 250 36.09 -5.89 -26.13
N SER A 251 35.56 -6.76 -25.26
CA SER A 251 34.64 -7.83 -25.66
C SER A 251 33.20 -7.49 -25.32
N SER A 252 32.25 -7.94 -26.14
CA SER A 252 30.85 -7.55 -26.02
C SER A 252 30.03 -8.51 -25.16
N VAL A 253 29.20 -7.96 -24.26
CA VAL A 253 28.14 -8.69 -23.55
C VAL A 253 26.83 -8.68 -24.34
N SER A 254 26.04 -9.74 -24.21
CA SER A 254 24.63 -9.77 -24.61
C SER A 254 23.73 -9.53 -23.39
N PHE A 255 23.17 -8.33 -23.26
CA PHE A 255 22.39 -7.93 -22.09
C PHE A 255 20.89 -7.93 -22.40
N PHE A 256 20.08 -8.60 -21.59
CA PHE A 256 18.62 -8.64 -21.76
C PHE A 256 17.88 -8.23 -20.48
N THR A 257 16.90 -7.34 -20.62
CA THR A 257 15.97 -6.99 -19.54
C THR A 257 14.62 -7.69 -19.74
N ARG A 258 13.92 -7.98 -18.64
CA ARG A 258 12.54 -8.46 -18.64
C ARG A 258 11.57 -7.36 -18.19
N SER A 259 10.28 -7.66 -18.28
CA SER A 259 9.23 -6.77 -17.78
C SER A 259 9.36 -6.57 -16.27
N GLY A 260 9.40 -5.32 -15.84
CA GLY A 260 9.58 -4.90 -14.45
C GLY A 260 11.03 -4.65 -14.03
N SER A 261 12.00 -4.83 -14.92
CA SER A 261 13.41 -4.61 -14.63
C SER A 261 13.75 -3.12 -14.51
N VAL A 262 14.76 -2.81 -13.69
CA VAL A 262 15.19 -1.44 -13.43
C VAL A 262 16.70 -1.31 -13.67
N LEU A 263 17.06 -0.35 -14.50
CA LEU A 263 18.41 0.18 -14.62
C LEU A 263 18.45 1.50 -13.87
N SER A 264 19.35 1.65 -12.91
CA SER A 264 19.50 2.88 -12.15
C SER A 264 20.98 3.22 -12.05
N PRO A 265 21.60 3.71 -13.14
CA PRO A 265 22.89 4.37 -13.02
C PRO A 265 22.77 5.38 -11.88
N GLY A 266 23.77 5.45 -11.00
CA GLY A 266 23.65 6.29 -9.82
C GLY A 266 24.62 5.96 -8.70
N LEU A 267 25.63 6.80 -8.58
CA LEU A 267 26.31 7.13 -7.33
C LEU A 267 26.42 8.66 -7.25
N SER A 268 25.25 9.29 -7.47
CA SER A 268 24.90 10.69 -7.73
C SER A 268 24.92 11.13 -9.19
N ILE A 269 25.99 10.92 -9.96
CA ILE A 269 25.96 11.16 -11.43
C ILE A 269 26.86 10.15 -12.12
N GLY A 270 26.69 8.90 -11.72
CA GLY A 270 27.49 7.80 -12.21
C GLY A 270 27.24 7.49 -13.67
N THR A 271 28.16 6.74 -14.24
CA THR A 271 27.94 6.07 -15.53
C THR A 271 27.93 4.58 -15.30
N LEU A 272 26.81 3.92 -15.64
CA LEU A 272 26.73 2.47 -15.71
C LEU A 272 27.07 2.07 -17.15
N ASN A 273 28.17 1.31 -17.31
CA ASN A 273 28.65 0.93 -18.62
C ASN A 273 28.23 -0.50 -18.97
N ILE A 274 27.69 -0.67 -20.18
CA ILE A 274 27.42 -1.94 -20.84
C ILE A 274 28.25 -1.96 -22.13
N GLU A 275 29.40 -2.64 -22.09
CA GLU A 275 30.22 -2.87 -23.29
C GLU A 275 29.60 -4.02 -24.09
N GLY A 276 28.58 -3.74 -24.89
CA GLY A 276 27.82 -4.74 -25.62
C GLY A 276 26.47 -4.21 -26.09
N SER A 277 25.58 -5.12 -26.51
CA SER A 277 24.22 -4.75 -26.93
C SER A 277 23.22 -4.96 -25.79
N LEU A 278 22.21 -4.10 -25.72
CA LEU A 278 21.13 -4.13 -24.74
C LEU A 278 19.79 -4.41 -25.44
N GLY A 279 19.15 -5.52 -25.10
CA GLY A 279 17.82 -5.90 -25.57
C GLY A 279 16.76 -5.72 -24.49
N VAL A 280 15.83 -4.80 -24.71
CA VAL A 280 14.71 -4.49 -23.81
C VAL A 280 13.49 -5.33 -24.20
N GLN A 281 13.34 -6.51 -23.59
CA GLN A 281 12.32 -7.50 -23.99
C GLN A 281 10.94 -7.27 -23.36
N GLY A 282 10.80 -6.31 -22.45
CA GLY A 282 9.54 -5.93 -21.81
C GLY A 282 9.68 -4.58 -21.09
N ALA A 283 8.59 -4.11 -20.48
CA ALA A 283 8.55 -2.82 -19.80
C ALA A 283 9.72 -2.68 -18.81
N THR A 284 10.65 -1.77 -19.09
CA THR A 284 11.90 -1.59 -18.33
C THR A 284 12.01 -0.14 -17.91
N SER A 285 12.39 0.09 -16.65
CA SER A 285 12.64 1.43 -16.13
C SER A 285 14.13 1.77 -16.20
N LEU A 286 14.44 2.99 -16.64
CA LEU A 286 15.72 3.64 -16.43
C LEU A 286 15.50 4.81 -15.47
N ILE A 287 16.08 4.76 -14.28
CA ILE A 287 16.05 5.89 -13.34
C ILE A 287 17.36 6.65 -13.48
N SER A 288 17.28 7.97 -13.73
CA SER A 288 18.44 8.84 -13.94
C SER A 288 18.33 10.07 -13.03
N GLU A 289 19.30 10.24 -12.12
CA GLU A 289 19.46 11.48 -11.37
C GLU A 289 20.01 12.58 -12.30
N ILE A 290 19.50 13.81 -12.17
CA ILE A 290 19.88 14.95 -13.01
C ILE A 290 20.27 16.18 -12.18
N ASP A 291 21.35 16.83 -12.58
CA ASP A 291 21.89 18.06 -12.00
C ASP A 291 22.39 19.01 -13.12
N PRO A 292 21.77 20.17 -13.35
CA PRO A 292 22.22 21.13 -14.36
C PRO A 292 23.63 21.72 -14.10
N ASN A 293 24.12 21.67 -12.86
CA ASN A 293 25.40 22.24 -12.44
C ASN A 293 26.57 21.27 -12.52
N ALA A 294 26.30 19.97 -12.71
CA ALA A 294 27.34 18.98 -12.79
C ALA A 294 28.01 18.92 -14.17
N ALA A 295 29.26 18.46 -14.19
CA ALA A 295 30.03 18.31 -15.43
C ALA A 295 29.39 17.31 -16.40
N GLN A 296 28.97 16.15 -15.87
CA GLN A 296 28.00 15.28 -16.50
C GLN A 296 26.65 15.61 -15.85
N LYS A 297 25.67 16.06 -16.63
CA LYS A 297 24.43 16.61 -16.08
C LYS A 297 23.41 15.55 -15.64
N ALA A 298 23.66 14.29 -15.96
CA ALA A 298 22.73 13.20 -15.71
C ALA A 298 23.47 11.89 -15.44
N ASP A 299 22.91 11.06 -14.58
CA ASP A 299 23.24 9.64 -14.53
C ASP A 299 23.10 9.03 -15.93
N LEU A 300 24.17 8.38 -16.37
CA LEU A 300 24.27 7.90 -17.74
C LEU A 300 24.27 6.38 -17.79
N LEU A 301 23.34 5.81 -18.56
CA LEU A 301 23.46 4.45 -19.07
C LEU A 301 24.24 4.48 -20.39
N SER A 302 25.48 4.00 -20.37
CA SER A 302 26.35 3.95 -21.55
C SER A 302 26.37 2.55 -22.13
N VAL A 303 25.82 2.38 -23.33
CA VAL A 303 25.82 1.13 -24.10
C VAL A 303 26.73 1.30 -25.30
N THR A 304 27.70 0.41 -25.52
CA THR A 304 28.62 0.54 -26.67
C THR A 304 28.08 -0.09 -27.95
N GLY A 305 27.10 -0.99 -27.86
CA GLY A 305 26.42 -1.64 -28.98
C GLY A 305 25.01 -1.09 -29.23
N ALA A 306 24.16 -1.90 -29.88
CA ALA A 306 22.80 -1.52 -30.20
C ALA A 306 21.88 -1.62 -28.98
N LEU A 307 20.97 -0.65 -28.83
CA LEU A 307 19.79 -0.73 -27.98
C LEU A 307 18.60 -1.15 -28.83
N THR A 308 17.98 -2.27 -28.45
CA THR A 308 16.76 -2.80 -29.11
C THR A 308 15.59 -2.86 -28.14
N GLY A 309 14.37 -2.68 -28.63
CA GLY A 309 13.15 -2.62 -27.83
C GLY A 309 12.98 -1.30 -27.08
N ALA A 310 13.55 -0.20 -27.57
CA ALA A 310 13.55 1.09 -26.85
C ALA A 310 12.14 1.65 -26.60
N ASN A 311 11.12 1.22 -27.36
CA ASN A 311 9.72 1.55 -27.10
C ASN A 311 9.15 0.96 -25.80
N ASN A 312 9.85 0.00 -25.18
CA ASN A 312 9.50 -0.57 -23.88
C ASN A 312 10.25 0.13 -22.72
N LEU A 313 11.08 1.14 -23.02
CA LEU A 313 11.85 1.88 -22.03
C LEU A 313 11.04 3.05 -21.48
N THR A 314 10.94 3.11 -20.15
CA THR A 314 10.47 4.28 -19.42
C THR A 314 11.65 4.91 -18.69
N VAL A 315 11.97 6.17 -18.98
CA VAL A 315 12.99 6.93 -18.28
C VAL A 315 12.33 7.78 -17.21
N THR A 316 12.62 7.47 -15.95
CA THR A 316 12.24 8.29 -14.80
C THR A 316 13.38 9.22 -14.44
N LEU A 317 13.09 10.51 -14.41
CA LEU A 317 14.07 11.56 -14.11
C LEU A 317 13.91 11.98 -12.65
N GLU A 318 14.96 11.88 -11.86
CA GLU A 318 14.96 12.33 -10.47
C GLU A 318 15.96 13.49 -10.30
N LYS A 319 15.66 14.42 -9.42
CA LYS A 319 16.59 15.47 -9.03
C LYS A 319 17.72 14.86 -8.22
N ASP A 320 18.97 15.14 -8.60
CA ASP A 320 20.12 14.71 -7.78
C ASP A 320 20.01 15.28 -6.35
N SER A 321 20.38 14.45 -5.38
CA SER A 321 20.30 14.81 -3.96
C SER A 321 21.26 15.94 -3.53
N GLY A 322 22.31 16.20 -4.31
CA GLY A 322 23.26 17.30 -4.12
C GLY A 322 22.80 18.63 -4.71
N PHE A 323 21.78 18.64 -5.58
CA PHE A 323 21.25 19.88 -6.15
C PHE A 323 20.40 20.65 -5.14
N SER A 324 20.73 21.94 -4.93
CA SER A 324 20.20 22.73 -3.82
C SER A 324 19.18 23.82 -4.21
N ALA A 325 19.07 24.19 -5.50
CA ALA A 325 18.08 25.17 -5.89
C ALA A 325 16.65 24.59 -5.78
N SER A 326 15.67 25.47 -5.63
CA SER A 326 14.25 25.12 -5.54
C SER A 326 13.40 26.22 -6.17
N GLY A 327 12.12 25.95 -6.37
CA GLY A 327 11.18 26.97 -6.86
C GLY A 327 11.51 27.44 -8.28
N ALA A 328 11.40 28.75 -8.49
CA ALA A 328 11.74 29.38 -9.76
C ALA A 328 13.21 29.19 -10.18
N GLY A 329 14.13 29.10 -9.21
CA GLY A 329 15.55 28.85 -9.50
C GLY A 329 15.76 27.46 -10.11
N GLU A 330 15.18 26.43 -9.48
CA GLU A 330 15.18 25.06 -10.03
C GLU A 330 14.58 25.03 -11.43
N ILE A 331 13.39 25.63 -11.61
CA ILE A 331 12.73 25.66 -12.92
C ILE A 331 13.62 26.29 -14.01
N SER A 332 14.25 27.42 -13.71
CA SER A 332 15.18 28.11 -14.62
C SER A 332 16.39 27.25 -14.97
N ASP A 333 17.03 26.63 -13.97
CA ASP A 333 18.25 25.84 -14.17
C ASP A 333 18.00 24.60 -15.04
N PHE A 334 16.88 23.90 -14.80
CA PHE A 334 16.50 22.70 -15.53
C PHE A 334 16.03 22.99 -16.96
N THR A 335 15.29 24.08 -17.17
CA THR A 335 14.80 24.46 -18.51
C THR A 335 15.90 25.04 -19.40
N GLY A 336 16.96 25.60 -18.79
CA GLY A 336 18.17 26.05 -19.48
C GLY A 336 19.17 24.95 -19.84
N SER A 337 18.89 23.68 -19.51
CA SER A 337 19.82 22.56 -19.67
C SER A 337 19.24 21.40 -20.48
N THR A 338 20.14 20.55 -20.98
CA THR A 338 19.81 19.26 -21.60
C THR A 338 20.59 18.14 -20.92
N TYR A 339 20.00 16.94 -20.91
CA TYR A 339 20.43 15.81 -20.09
C TYR A 339 20.54 14.57 -20.97
N THR A 340 21.76 14.08 -21.20
CA THR A 340 21.97 12.80 -21.91
C THR A 340 21.93 11.67 -20.89
N VAL A 341 20.82 10.93 -20.87
CA VAL A 341 20.58 9.86 -19.88
C VAL A 341 20.94 8.47 -20.40
N LEU A 342 21.04 8.33 -21.73
CA LEU A 342 21.41 7.09 -22.40
C LEU A 342 22.20 7.38 -23.67
N THR A 343 23.27 6.63 -23.89
CA THR A 343 23.99 6.56 -25.18
C THR A 343 24.09 5.11 -25.65
N ALA A 344 23.93 4.88 -26.95
CA ALA A 344 24.07 3.59 -27.63
C ALA A 344 24.71 3.80 -29.01
N ALA A 345 25.28 2.76 -29.62
CA ALA A 345 25.74 2.83 -31.01
C ALA A 345 24.57 3.03 -32.00
N SER A 346 23.41 2.46 -31.66
CA SER A 346 22.14 2.72 -32.34
C SER A 346 20.98 2.46 -31.37
N ILE A 347 19.86 3.12 -31.62
CA ILE A 347 18.59 2.92 -30.90
C ILE A 347 17.52 2.62 -31.95
N ASP A 348 16.68 1.61 -31.72
CA ASP A 348 15.71 1.14 -32.72
C ASP A 348 14.35 1.85 -32.70
N SER A 349 14.11 2.77 -31.76
CA SER A 349 12.85 3.48 -31.61
C SER A 349 13.00 4.89 -31.04
N ASP A 350 12.15 5.81 -31.49
CA ASP A 350 11.99 7.14 -30.89
C ASP A 350 10.94 7.17 -29.76
N ALA A 351 10.21 6.07 -29.55
CA ALA A 351 9.07 6.00 -28.64
C ALA A 351 9.47 5.69 -27.18
N VAL A 352 10.53 6.34 -26.68
CA VAL A 352 10.92 6.24 -25.26
C VAL A 352 9.95 7.04 -24.40
N THR A 353 9.42 6.42 -23.35
CA THR A 353 8.51 7.11 -22.41
C THR A 353 9.33 7.89 -21.40
N LEU A 354 8.99 9.16 -21.15
CA LEU A 354 9.61 9.98 -20.10
C LEU A 354 8.63 10.16 -18.94
N VAL A 355 9.15 10.09 -17.72
CA VAL A 355 8.39 10.31 -16.48
C VAL A 355 9.20 11.22 -15.58
N GLU A 356 8.61 12.32 -15.12
CA GLU A 356 9.20 13.17 -14.10
C GLU A 356 8.98 12.54 -12.73
N GLY A 357 10.08 12.24 -12.06
CA GLY A 357 10.14 11.60 -10.76
C GLY A 357 9.66 12.47 -9.61
N GLY A 358 9.55 11.87 -8.43
CA GLY A 358 8.91 12.47 -7.26
C GLY A 358 9.67 13.68 -6.69
N SER A 359 10.99 13.71 -6.88
CA SER A 359 11.87 14.76 -6.37
C SER A 359 11.96 16.00 -7.27
N LEU A 360 11.57 15.88 -8.54
CA LEU A 360 11.56 17.00 -9.48
C LEU A 360 10.42 17.96 -9.20
N ASN A 361 10.68 19.24 -9.49
CA ASN A 361 9.66 20.28 -9.50
C ASN A 361 8.44 19.89 -10.37
N ALA A 362 7.24 20.09 -9.85
CA ALA A 362 5.99 19.75 -10.54
C ALA A 362 5.68 20.66 -11.74
N HIS A 363 6.38 21.79 -11.89
CA HIS A 363 6.26 22.70 -13.02
C HIS A 363 7.13 22.33 -14.21
N LEU A 364 7.93 21.27 -14.10
CA LEU A 364 8.78 20.78 -15.18
C LEU A 364 8.06 19.68 -15.97
N SER A 365 8.04 19.81 -17.29
CA SER A 365 7.67 18.70 -18.19
C SER A 365 8.84 18.26 -19.04
N ALA A 366 9.19 16.99 -18.93
CA ALA A 366 10.25 16.36 -19.69
C ALA A 366 9.82 16.17 -21.14
N ARG A 367 10.76 16.40 -22.07
CA ARG A 367 10.60 16.10 -23.49
C ARG A 367 11.88 15.51 -24.04
N LEU A 368 11.75 14.68 -25.07
CA LEU A 368 12.88 14.24 -25.86
C LEU A 368 13.41 15.41 -26.70
N ILE A 369 14.74 15.51 -26.78
CA ILE A 369 15.47 16.44 -27.65
C ILE A 369 16.05 15.65 -28.81
N GLY A 370 15.48 15.86 -30.00
CA GLY A 370 15.84 15.08 -31.19
C GLY A 370 15.20 13.70 -31.22
N GLN A 371 15.67 12.87 -32.16
CA GLN A 371 15.19 11.51 -32.39
C GLN A 371 16.24 10.51 -31.90
N PRO A 372 15.97 9.71 -30.84
CA PRO A 372 16.92 8.73 -30.33
C PRO A 372 17.46 7.77 -31.41
N SER A 373 16.62 7.37 -32.36
CA SER A 373 17.02 6.47 -33.45
C SER A 373 18.01 7.09 -34.43
N ALA A 374 18.02 8.43 -34.56
CA ALA A 374 18.94 9.14 -35.44
C ALA A 374 20.29 9.46 -34.78
N THR A 375 20.30 9.66 -33.46
CA THR A 375 21.49 10.12 -32.72
C THR A 375 22.18 9.01 -31.93
N GLY A 376 21.50 7.89 -31.68
CA GLY A 376 21.96 6.89 -30.72
C GLY A 376 21.91 7.38 -29.27
N GLN A 377 21.15 8.44 -28.98
CA GLN A 377 21.12 9.06 -27.65
C GLN A 377 19.70 9.36 -27.20
N VAL A 378 19.41 9.10 -25.92
CA VAL A 378 18.23 9.67 -25.25
C VAL A 378 18.67 10.95 -24.57
N VAL A 379 18.31 12.08 -25.18
CA VAL A 379 18.56 13.43 -24.64
C VAL A 379 17.24 14.02 -24.19
N VAL A 380 17.22 14.53 -22.97
CA VAL A 380 16.03 15.12 -22.34
C VAL A 380 16.24 16.62 -22.14
N GLY A 381 15.19 17.40 -22.32
CA GLY A 381 15.09 18.78 -21.86
C GLY A 381 13.75 19.03 -21.18
N PHE A 382 13.60 20.18 -20.53
CA PHE A 382 12.39 20.51 -19.78
C PHE A 382 11.68 21.76 -20.30
N THR A 383 10.35 21.74 -20.30
CA THR A 383 9.53 22.94 -20.49
C THR A 383 9.07 23.46 -19.14
N ASP A 384 9.06 24.79 -19.01
CA ASP A 384 8.50 25.47 -17.85
C ASP A 384 6.97 25.58 -18.01
N ASN A 385 6.23 24.95 -17.10
CA ASN A 385 4.77 25.05 -17.03
C ASN A 385 4.28 26.11 -16.03
N SER A 386 5.18 26.85 -15.38
CA SER A 386 4.85 27.86 -14.37
C SER A 386 4.12 29.08 -14.96
N ALA A 387 4.36 29.39 -16.25
CA ALA A 387 3.84 30.57 -16.95
C ALA A 387 2.53 30.33 -17.72
N THR A 388 1.87 29.18 -17.57
CA THR A 388 0.53 28.91 -18.12
C THR A 388 -0.54 28.89 -17.01
N PRO A 389 -1.18 30.02 -16.65
CA PRO A 389 -2.31 30.09 -15.70
C PRO A 389 -3.62 29.42 -16.17
N GLY A 390 -3.55 28.47 -17.10
CA GLY A 390 -4.70 27.82 -17.73
C GLY A 390 -4.74 26.30 -17.58
N HIS A 391 -3.67 25.68 -17.09
CA HIS A 391 -3.62 24.23 -16.90
C HIS A 391 -2.90 23.94 -15.59
N VAL A 392 -3.59 23.21 -14.71
CA VAL A 392 -2.92 22.32 -13.75
C VAL A 392 -1.97 21.42 -14.58
N PRO A 393 -0.77 21.05 -14.11
CA PRO A 393 0.03 20.04 -14.80
C PRO A 393 -0.88 18.93 -15.31
N SER A 394 -0.74 18.51 -16.57
CA SER A 394 -1.62 17.53 -17.26
C SER A 394 -1.83 16.20 -16.51
N LYS A 395 -1.09 16.01 -15.41
CA LYS A 395 -1.17 14.92 -14.43
C LYS A 395 -2.32 15.06 -13.42
N LEU A 396 -3.03 16.19 -13.36
CA LEU A 396 -4.24 16.39 -12.57
C LEU A 396 -5.38 16.76 -13.54
N PRO A 397 -6.57 16.13 -13.43
CA PRO A 397 -7.64 16.33 -14.40
C PRO A 397 -8.08 17.80 -14.48
N ALA A 398 -8.30 18.26 -15.71
CA ALA A 398 -8.46 19.67 -16.06
C ALA A 398 -9.94 20.12 -16.08
N SER A 399 -10.22 21.37 -15.67
CA SER A 399 -11.19 22.24 -16.36
C SER A 399 -11.10 23.74 -15.99
N THR A 400 -10.76 24.55 -17.00
CA THR A 400 -11.09 25.99 -17.24
C THR A 400 -10.54 27.12 -16.34
N PRO A 401 -10.36 28.34 -16.91
CA PRO A 401 -9.25 29.24 -16.55
C PRO A 401 -9.56 30.20 -15.40
N TRP A 402 -8.51 30.58 -14.67
CA TRP A 402 -8.43 31.34 -13.38
C TRP A 402 -8.41 30.53 -12.08
N SER A 403 -8.35 29.20 -12.15
CA SER A 403 -8.18 28.37 -10.97
C SER A 403 -6.70 28.11 -10.66
N THR A 404 -6.09 28.89 -9.77
CA THR A 404 -4.70 28.75 -9.30
C THR A 404 -4.67 28.04 -7.94
N LEU A 405 -3.95 26.92 -7.77
CA LEU A 405 -3.73 26.11 -6.53
C LEU A 405 -4.99 25.61 -5.78
N ALA A 406 -6.01 26.43 -5.62
CA ALA A 406 -7.34 26.09 -5.12
C ALA A 406 -8.01 24.97 -5.92
N SER A 407 -7.87 25.00 -7.25
CA SER A 407 -8.25 23.89 -8.13
C SER A 407 -7.38 22.67 -7.92
N ALA A 408 -6.08 22.80 -7.66
CA ALA A 408 -5.24 21.63 -7.41
C ALA A 408 -5.64 20.92 -6.10
N ILE A 409 -5.93 21.67 -5.03
CA ILE A 409 -6.36 21.11 -3.73
C ILE A 409 -7.81 20.61 -3.72
N ALA A 410 -8.68 21.16 -4.55
CA ALA A 410 -10.05 20.69 -4.69
C ALA A 410 -10.24 19.64 -5.79
N ALA A 411 -9.35 19.58 -6.80
CA ALA A 411 -9.34 18.56 -7.85
C ALA A 411 -8.55 17.31 -7.47
N THR A 412 -7.73 17.36 -6.42
CA THR A 412 -7.10 16.14 -5.85
C THR A 412 -8.15 15.11 -5.42
N HIS A 413 -9.37 15.55 -5.10
CA HIS A 413 -10.50 14.66 -4.90
C HIS A 413 -11.70 14.99 -5.81
N HIS A 414 -11.99 14.09 -6.75
CA HIS A 414 -13.18 14.12 -7.63
C HIS A 414 -13.27 15.17 -8.74
N ASN A 415 -12.19 15.88 -9.06
CA ASN A 415 -12.26 16.91 -10.11
C ASN A 415 -13.37 17.94 -9.85
N THR A 416 -13.68 18.19 -8.57
CA THR A 416 -14.81 19.03 -8.16
C THR A 416 -14.57 20.43 -8.71
N VAL A 417 -15.44 20.90 -9.60
CA VAL A 417 -15.27 22.19 -10.28
C VAL A 417 -15.22 23.31 -9.24
N VAL A 418 -14.06 23.93 -9.10
CA VAL A 418 -13.88 25.11 -8.25
C VAL A 418 -14.45 26.31 -8.98
N ASN A 419 -15.69 26.68 -8.64
CA ASN A 419 -16.20 28.02 -8.93
C ASN A 419 -15.59 29.02 -7.93
N GLY A 420 -14.28 29.22 -8.03
CA GLY A 420 -13.53 30.15 -7.19
C GLY A 420 -13.83 31.59 -7.60
N ILE A 421 -14.95 32.14 -7.13
CA ILE A 421 -15.18 33.58 -7.18
C ILE A 421 -14.48 34.19 -5.96
N ALA A 422 -13.33 34.81 -6.18
CA ALA A 422 -12.60 35.67 -5.23
C ALA A 422 -11.92 34.98 -4.01
N GLY A 423 -10.75 34.38 -4.23
CA GLY A 423 -9.72 34.20 -3.20
C GLY A 423 -8.76 35.40 -3.18
N GLY A 424 -9.24 36.57 -2.78
CA GLY A 424 -8.45 37.81 -2.75
C GLY A 424 -8.70 38.60 -1.49
N GLY A 425 -8.32 38.06 -0.33
CA GLY A 425 -8.29 38.83 0.91
C GLY A 425 -7.15 39.83 0.87
N THR A 426 -7.47 41.13 0.86
CA THR A 426 -6.52 42.17 1.24
C THR A 426 -6.09 41.95 2.68
N ALA A 427 -4.81 42.20 2.97
CA ALA A 427 -4.33 42.33 4.34
C ALA A 427 -5.25 43.29 5.14
N PRO A 428 -5.41 43.12 6.46
CA PRO A 428 -6.23 44.01 7.28
C PRO A 428 -5.81 45.48 7.04
N GLY A 429 -6.65 46.26 6.35
CA GLY A 429 -6.40 47.67 6.01
C GLY A 429 -6.16 48.01 4.52
N GLY A 430 -6.16 47.05 3.60
CA GLY A 430 -5.98 47.34 2.16
C GLY A 430 -7.29 47.42 1.37
N THR A 431 -7.48 48.50 0.60
CA THR A 431 -8.53 48.62 -0.44
C THR A 431 -7.90 48.36 -1.81
N GLY A 432 -7.98 47.13 -2.33
CA GLY A 432 -7.43 46.79 -3.65
C GLY A 432 -7.93 45.44 -4.19
N SER A 433 -8.15 45.38 -5.50
CA SER A 433 -8.53 44.19 -6.27
C SER A 433 -7.30 43.31 -6.57
N GLY A 434 -7.38 42.01 -6.27
CA GLY A 434 -6.61 40.93 -6.91
C GLY A 434 -5.09 40.85 -6.65
N SER A 435 -4.67 40.12 -5.59
CA SER A 435 -3.26 39.74 -5.41
C SER A 435 -3.07 38.41 -4.66
N GLY A 436 -3.66 37.31 -5.18
CA GLY A 436 -3.60 35.97 -4.56
C GLY A 436 -2.18 35.41 -4.34
N GLY A 437 -1.17 35.87 -5.09
CA GLY A 437 0.23 35.41 -4.97
C GLY A 437 1.01 36.00 -3.79
N GLN A 438 0.56 37.11 -3.21
CA GLN A 438 1.26 37.82 -2.12
C GLN A 438 0.80 37.37 -0.72
N GLN A 439 -0.16 36.45 -0.64
CA GLN A 439 -0.59 35.89 0.63
C GLN A 439 0.57 35.15 1.29
N ARG A 440 0.73 35.32 2.61
CA ARG A 440 1.82 34.72 3.37
C ARG A 440 1.35 33.45 4.04
N LEU A 441 2.15 32.41 3.94
CA LEU A 441 2.03 31.18 4.71
C LEU A 441 2.38 31.42 6.17
N SER A 442 2.06 30.45 7.00
CA SER A 442 2.36 30.43 8.44
C SER A 442 3.86 30.55 8.72
N ASN A 443 4.72 30.11 7.79
CA ASN A 443 6.18 30.25 7.88
C ASN A 443 6.72 31.58 7.30
N GLY A 444 5.86 32.50 6.87
CA GLY A 444 6.22 33.82 6.35
C GLY A 444 6.59 33.87 4.86
N GLN A 445 6.68 32.72 4.18
CA GLN A 445 6.85 32.64 2.72
C GLN A 445 5.58 33.04 1.98
N THR A 446 5.67 33.41 0.70
CA THR A 446 4.48 33.67 -0.10
C THR A 446 3.89 32.37 -0.67
N VAL A 447 2.59 32.35 -0.90
CA VAL A 447 1.91 31.25 -1.62
C VAL A 447 2.57 31.01 -2.98
N SER A 448 3.01 32.07 -3.67
CA SER A 448 3.71 31.92 -4.96
C SER A 448 5.02 31.15 -4.85
N THR A 449 5.84 31.44 -3.83
CA THR A 449 7.11 30.75 -3.59
C THR A 449 6.87 29.29 -3.22
N ALA A 450 5.87 29.03 -2.38
CA ALA A 450 5.49 27.67 -2.00
C ALA A 450 4.95 26.84 -3.17
N TRP A 451 4.08 27.43 -4.00
CA TRP A 451 3.54 26.81 -5.20
C TRP A 451 4.64 26.44 -6.21
N LEU A 452 5.54 27.37 -6.49
CA LEU A 452 6.65 27.12 -7.41
C LEU A 452 7.63 26.10 -6.85
N GLY A 453 7.72 25.96 -5.51
CA GLY A 453 8.60 25.00 -4.85
C GLY A 453 8.05 23.57 -4.74
N LEU A 454 6.82 23.30 -5.19
CA LEU A 454 6.23 21.96 -5.09
C LEU A 454 6.93 20.96 -6.01
N THR A 455 7.31 19.80 -5.47
CA THR A 455 7.73 18.64 -6.27
C THR A 455 6.53 17.79 -6.69
N ASN A 456 6.72 16.88 -7.65
CA ASN A 456 5.67 15.93 -8.06
C ASN A 456 5.11 15.12 -6.88
N ALA A 457 5.98 14.66 -5.97
CA ALA A 457 5.55 13.92 -4.79
C ALA A 457 4.71 14.79 -3.82
N GLN A 458 5.07 16.07 -3.67
CA GLN A 458 4.35 17.00 -2.80
C GLN A 458 2.98 17.39 -3.38
N VAL A 459 2.85 17.50 -4.70
CA VAL A 459 1.54 17.69 -5.34
C VAL A 459 0.60 16.52 -5.00
N GLY A 460 1.09 15.28 -5.02
CA GLY A 460 0.29 14.12 -4.59
C GLY A 460 -0.12 14.17 -3.11
N GLN A 461 0.68 14.78 -2.25
CA GLN A 461 0.34 14.95 -0.82
C GLN A 461 -0.78 15.96 -0.57
N LEU A 462 -1.08 16.85 -1.53
CA LEU A 462 -2.22 17.78 -1.41
C LEU A 462 -3.58 17.05 -1.41
N ASP A 463 -3.64 15.78 -1.81
CA ASP A 463 -4.82 14.92 -1.63
C ASP A 463 -5.14 14.67 -0.14
N GLN A 464 -4.19 14.90 0.77
CA GLN A 464 -4.40 14.65 2.20
C GLN A 464 -4.97 15.84 2.97
N VAL A 465 -5.31 16.94 2.29
CA VAL A 465 -5.73 18.19 2.95
C VAL A 465 -7.09 18.70 2.51
N HIS A 466 -7.99 17.88 1.96
CA HIS A 466 -9.32 18.32 1.51
C HIS A 466 -10.40 18.35 2.62
N ALA A 467 -11.58 18.89 2.29
CA ALA A 467 -12.69 19.11 3.24
C ALA A 467 -13.80 18.04 3.20
N GLU A 468 -13.63 17.00 2.39
CA GLU A 468 -14.66 15.95 2.16
C GLU A 468 -15.27 15.35 3.43
N PRO A 469 -14.50 15.05 4.49
CA PRO A 469 -15.07 14.33 5.61
C PRO A 469 -16.16 15.13 6.34
N TYR A 470 -16.18 16.47 6.22
CA TYR A 470 -17.29 17.29 6.72
C TYR A 470 -18.60 16.99 6.01
N SER A 471 -18.55 16.71 4.71
CA SER A 471 -19.73 16.31 3.94
C SER A 471 -20.14 14.87 4.26
N SER A 472 -19.19 13.94 4.31
CA SER A 472 -19.43 12.55 4.71
C SER A 472 -20.02 12.42 6.13
N ASN A 473 -19.65 13.30 7.06
CA ASN A 473 -20.22 13.35 8.42
C ASN A 473 -21.72 13.74 8.45
N LEU A 474 -22.24 14.39 7.40
CA LEU A 474 -23.69 14.64 7.28
C LEU A 474 -24.45 13.34 7.03
N THR A 475 -23.89 12.42 6.21
CA THR A 475 -24.41 11.07 6.01
C THR A 475 -24.56 10.35 7.35
N VAL A 476 -23.49 10.29 8.16
CA VAL A 476 -23.53 9.67 9.50
C VAL A 476 -24.59 10.29 10.41
N GLY A 477 -24.85 11.60 10.25
CA GLY A 477 -25.92 12.30 10.96
C GLY A 477 -27.31 11.83 10.56
N LEU A 478 -27.57 11.61 9.27
CA LEU A 478 -28.85 11.08 8.77
C LEU A 478 -29.07 9.65 9.25
N GLU A 479 -28.02 8.82 9.26
CA GLU A 479 -28.10 7.44 9.75
C GLU A 479 -28.49 7.35 11.22
N GLN A 480 -27.98 8.27 12.04
CA GLN A 480 -28.36 8.35 13.44
C GLN A 480 -29.86 8.62 13.62
N LEU A 481 -30.47 9.44 12.75
CA LEU A 481 -31.90 9.75 12.82
C LEU A 481 -32.75 8.57 12.38
N GLU A 482 -32.37 7.88 11.29
CA GLU A 482 -33.06 6.66 10.86
C GLU A 482 -32.96 5.57 11.93
N HIS A 483 -31.81 5.44 12.57
CA HIS A 483 -31.63 4.48 13.66
C HIS A 483 -32.53 4.80 14.86
N ILE A 484 -32.60 6.07 15.29
CA ILE A 484 -33.49 6.49 16.37
C ILE A 484 -34.95 6.19 15.99
N ALA A 485 -35.37 6.54 14.77
CA ALA A 485 -36.73 6.27 14.32
C ALA A 485 -37.06 4.77 14.32
N SER A 486 -36.13 3.94 13.81
CA SER A 486 -36.29 2.49 13.77
C SER A 486 -36.34 1.87 15.17
N SER A 487 -35.49 2.32 16.11
CA SER A 487 -35.56 1.90 17.53
C SER A 487 -36.94 2.20 18.14
N VAL A 488 -37.47 3.41 17.93
CA VAL A 488 -38.77 3.83 18.48
C VAL A 488 -39.92 3.04 17.84
N MET A 489 -39.89 2.80 16.52
CA MET A 489 -40.95 2.05 15.83
C MET A 489 -40.90 0.54 16.11
N ALA A 490 -39.71 -0.06 16.26
CA ALA A 490 -39.56 -1.50 16.55
C ALA A 490 -40.20 -1.90 17.90
N ARG A 491 -40.34 -0.95 18.82
CA ARG A 491 -41.13 -1.12 20.05
C ARG A 491 -42.59 -1.47 19.74
N MET A 492 -43.14 -0.88 18.68
CA MET A 492 -44.57 -0.86 18.38
C MET A 492 -45.00 -2.06 17.52
N SER A 493 -44.09 -2.65 16.73
CA SER A 493 -44.41 -3.74 15.81
C SER A 493 -44.43 -5.14 16.43
N ALA A 494 -44.18 -5.26 17.74
CA ALA A 494 -43.99 -6.54 18.38
C ALA A 494 -44.99 -6.73 19.50
N ASP A 495 -45.86 -7.72 19.29
CA ASP A 495 -46.72 -8.30 20.31
C ASP A 495 -45.85 -8.78 21.46
N ASP A 496 -45.73 -8.02 22.54
CA ASP A 496 -45.00 -8.42 23.76
C ASP A 496 -45.82 -9.45 24.60
N GLY A 497 -46.61 -10.30 23.94
CA GLY A 497 -47.55 -11.26 24.53
C GLY A 497 -48.90 -10.65 24.95
N SER A 498 -49.85 -11.52 25.30
CA SER A 498 -51.26 -11.22 25.62
C SER A 498 -51.49 -10.24 26.79
N ASN A 499 -50.44 -9.83 27.49
CA ASN A 499 -50.49 -8.94 28.66
C ASN A 499 -49.82 -7.57 28.45
N ALA A 500 -49.43 -7.17 27.23
CA ALA A 500 -48.49 -6.05 27.01
C ALA A 500 -49.08 -4.63 26.74
N ARG A 501 -50.40 -4.46 26.75
CA ARG A 501 -51.12 -3.27 26.27
C ARG A 501 -51.58 -2.27 27.35
N ASP A 502 -50.81 -2.13 28.43
CA ASP A 502 -51.05 -1.14 29.50
C ASP A 502 -49.94 -0.08 29.55
N ASP A 503 -50.30 1.12 30.07
CA ASP A 503 -49.45 2.31 30.21
C ASP A 503 -48.06 1.93 30.74
N GLY A 504 -47.01 2.31 30.00
CA GLY A 504 -45.66 1.90 30.35
C GLY A 504 -44.58 2.94 30.10
N LEU A 505 -43.61 2.98 31.02
CA LEU A 505 -42.32 3.60 30.79
C LEU A 505 -41.43 2.61 30.04
N TRP A 506 -40.62 3.10 29.11
CA TRP A 506 -39.66 2.27 28.40
C TRP A 506 -38.29 2.94 28.27
N MET A 507 -37.28 2.10 28.06
CA MET A 507 -35.90 2.48 27.78
C MET A 507 -35.35 1.64 26.64
N ASP A 508 -34.65 2.26 25.70
CA ASP A 508 -33.91 1.62 24.61
C ASP A 508 -32.43 2.02 24.67
N VAL A 509 -31.55 1.03 24.52
CA VAL A 509 -30.10 1.23 24.37
C VAL A 509 -29.64 0.51 23.12
N SER A 510 -28.93 1.20 22.25
CA SER A 510 -28.43 0.64 20.99
C SER A 510 -27.02 1.11 20.66
N HIS A 511 -26.27 0.26 19.96
CA HIS A 511 -24.96 0.58 19.42
C HIS A 511 -24.78 -0.04 18.03
N ILE A 512 -24.33 0.77 17.07
CA ILE A 512 -24.00 0.36 15.70
C ILE A 512 -22.57 0.76 15.37
N ARG A 513 -21.88 -0.10 14.63
CA ARG A 513 -20.67 0.25 13.89
C ARG A 513 -20.89 0.03 12.41
N GLY A 514 -20.48 1.00 11.61
CA GLY A 514 -20.59 0.97 10.16
C GLY A 514 -19.30 1.35 9.46
N ARG A 515 -19.17 0.88 8.23
CA ARG A 515 -18.14 1.31 7.28
C ARG A 515 -18.81 1.68 5.97
N VAL A 516 -18.39 2.81 5.42
CA VAL A 516 -18.72 3.24 4.07
C VAL A 516 -17.45 3.15 3.24
N ASP A 517 -17.53 2.38 2.17
CA ASP A 517 -16.48 2.19 1.18
C ASP A 517 -16.56 3.31 0.14
N GLY A 518 -15.42 3.90 -0.17
CA GLY A 518 -15.21 4.96 -1.14
C GLY A 518 -15.53 4.51 -2.56
N LYS A 519 -16.26 5.35 -3.30
CA LYS A 519 -16.65 5.12 -4.70
C LYS A 519 -16.40 6.33 -5.55
N ASN A 520 -16.13 6.08 -6.84
CA ASN A 520 -15.85 7.09 -7.86
C ASN A 520 -14.62 7.96 -7.54
N GLY A 521 -13.80 7.60 -6.55
CA GLY A 521 -12.70 8.42 -6.04
C GLY A 521 -13.04 9.25 -4.80
N LEU A 522 -14.15 8.95 -4.10
CA LEU A 522 -14.45 9.43 -2.74
C LEU A 522 -13.81 8.51 -1.68
N GLY A 523 -13.62 9.01 -0.46
CA GLY A 523 -12.86 8.34 0.60
C GLY A 523 -13.69 7.33 1.41
N ASP A 524 -12.98 6.40 2.06
CA ASP A 524 -13.55 5.46 3.01
C ASP A 524 -13.64 6.06 4.43
N PHE A 525 -14.75 5.81 5.12
CA PHE A 525 -14.88 6.15 6.53
C PHE A 525 -15.56 5.06 7.36
N GLY A 526 -15.11 4.96 8.61
CA GLY A 526 -15.77 4.20 9.66
C GLY A 526 -16.57 5.10 10.58
N TYR A 527 -17.66 4.60 11.14
CA TYR A 527 -18.45 5.36 12.11
C TYR A 527 -19.06 4.46 13.18
N SER A 528 -19.43 5.05 14.31
CA SER A 528 -20.21 4.38 15.35
C SER A 528 -21.29 5.28 15.90
N LEU A 529 -22.44 4.68 16.20
CA LEU A 529 -23.63 5.35 16.71
C LEU A 529 -24.03 4.65 18.00
N SER A 530 -24.33 5.40 19.05
CA SER A 530 -24.91 4.87 20.29
C SER A 530 -26.10 5.71 20.69
N ASN A 531 -27.20 5.09 21.12
CA ASN A 531 -28.37 5.80 21.59
C ASN A 531 -28.84 5.27 22.94
N LEU A 532 -29.30 6.18 23.79
CA LEU A 532 -30.07 5.92 25.00
C LEU A 532 -31.36 6.72 24.89
N LEU A 533 -32.48 6.04 24.73
CA LEU A 533 -33.81 6.63 24.60
C LEU A 533 -34.69 6.18 25.76
N VAL A 534 -35.54 7.08 26.24
CA VAL A 534 -36.58 6.79 27.22
C VAL A 534 -37.90 7.38 26.74
N GLY A 535 -39.01 6.74 27.06
CA GLY A 535 -40.32 7.26 26.71
C GLY A 535 -41.43 6.73 27.58
N ALA A 536 -42.61 7.30 27.37
CA ALA A 536 -43.83 6.98 28.11
C ALA A 536 -45.03 7.06 27.17
N ASP A 537 -45.91 6.05 27.29
CA ASP A 537 -47.22 6.07 26.65
C ASP A 537 -48.10 7.09 27.39
N LEU A 538 -48.83 7.92 26.63
CA LEU A 538 -49.70 8.97 27.15
C LEU A 538 -51.17 8.70 26.87
N ILE A 539 -51.45 7.97 25.79
CA ILE A 539 -52.78 7.59 25.36
C ILE A 539 -52.70 6.11 24.99
N GLU A 540 -53.55 5.29 25.59
CA GLU A 540 -53.66 3.87 25.25
C GLU A 540 -55.13 3.45 25.21
N HIS A 541 -55.51 2.83 24.10
CA HIS A 541 -56.80 2.21 23.83
C HIS A 541 -56.53 0.83 23.21
N GLU A 542 -57.53 -0.04 23.17
CA GLU A 542 -57.39 -1.43 22.71
C GLU A 542 -56.66 -1.58 21.36
N ARG A 543 -56.80 -0.58 20.48
CA ARG A 543 -56.28 -0.57 19.10
C ARG A 543 -55.45 0.68 18.75
N PHE A 544 -55.10 1.52 19.72
CA PHE A 544 -54.36 2.76 19.46
C PHE A 544 -53.51 3.14 20.66
N SER A 545 -52.26 3.51 20.44
CA SER A 545 -51.42 4.12 21.46
C SER A 545 -50.60 5.28 20.93
N ALA A 546 -50.33 6.27 21.77
CA ALA A 546 -49.47 7.39 21.45
C ALA A 546 -48.68 7.83 22.68
N GLY A 547 -47.47 8.31 22.46
CA GLY A 547 -46.59 8.71 23.55
C GLY A 547 -45.48 9.66 23.13
N VAL A 548 -44.62 9.95 24.10
CA VAL A 548 -43.48 10.85 23.95
C VAL A 548 -42.19 10.14 24.30
N TYR A 549 -41.09 10.59 23.72
CA TYR A 549 -39.77 10.08 24.03
C TYR A 549 -38.73 11.19 24.04
N GLY A 550 -37.64 10.93 24.74
CA GLY A 550 -36.44 11.75 24.70
C GLY A 550 -35.20 10.93 25.04
N GLY A 551 -34.03 11.48 24.75
CA GLY A 551 -32.79 10.75 25.01
C GLY A 551 -31.54 11.44 24.50
N TYR A 552 -30.45 10.68 24.55
CA TYR A 552 -29.14 11.10 24.09
C TYR A 552 -28.59 10.15 23.03
N ALA A 553 -27.96 10.73 22.03
CA ALA A 553 -27.36 10.01 20.92
C ALA A 553 -25.90 10.44 20.78
N HIS A 554 -24.98 9.49 20.78
CA HIS A 554 -23.55 9.73 20.57
C HIS A 554 -23.14 9.22 19.20
N LYS A 555 -22.33 10.00 18.49
CA LYS A 555 -21.75 9.58 17.21
C LYS A 555 -20.25 9.82 17.17
N THR A 556 -19.55 8.92 16.50
CA THR A 556 -18.17 9.12 16.07
C THR A 556 -18.01 8.74 14.61
N MET A 557 -17.09 9.39 13.92
CA MET A 557 -16.68 9.07 12.55
C MET A 557 -15.17 9.23 12.44
N HIS A 558 -14.52 8.31 11.74
CA HIS A 558 -13.11 8.34 11.43
C HIS A 558 -12.90 8.11 9.92
N GLU A 559 -12.50 9.16 9.23
CA GLU A 559 -11.97 9.11 7.87
C GLU A 559 -10.46 8.83 7.94
N HIS A 560 -9.98 7.88 7.15
CA HIS A 560 -8.57 7.45 7.21
C HIS A 560 -7.96 7.05 5.86
N ASP A 561 -8.70 7.14 4.76
CA ASP A 561 -8.15 6.77 3.45
C ASP A 561 -7.26 7.88 2.88
N LYS A 562 -7.85 9.05 2.59
CA LYS A 562 -7.15 10.20 2.01
C LYS A 562 -6.79 11.26 3.03
N VAL A 563 -7.78 11.64 3.83
CA VAL A 563 -7.64 12.57 4.94
C VAL A 563 -7.80 11.79 6.24
N SER A 564 -6.94 12.06 7.22
CA SER A 564 -7.13 11.59 8.58
C SER A 564 -7.96 12.61 9.36
N GLN A 565 -9.24 12.31 9.58
CA GLN A 565 -10.15 13.21 10.30
C GLN A 565 -11.12 12.45 11.21
N ASP A 566 -11.19 12.93 12.45
CA ASP A 566 -12.12 12.47 13.47
C ASP A 566 -13.27 13.45 13.65
N PHE A 567 -14.48 12.92 13.77
CA PHE A 567 -15.63 13.62 14.31
C PHE A 567 -16.15 12.90 15.56
N SER A 568 -16.56 13.69 16.55
CA SER A 568 -17.29 13.19 17.71
C SER A 568 -18.40 14.15 18.08
N GLY A 569 -19.58 13.62 18.39
CA GLY A 569 -20.73 14.44 18.73
C GLY A 569 -21.70 13.78 19.69
N GLN A 570 -22.46 14.61 20.39
CA GLN A 570 -23.56 14.21 21.24
C GLN A 570 -24.80 15.02 20.85
N SER A 571 -25.95 14.37 20.81
CA SER A 571 -27.23 14.99 20.50
C SER A 571 -28.27 14.67 21.56
N ALA A 572 -29.05 15.67 21.96
CA ALA A 572 -30.28 15.48 22.71
C ALA A 572 -31.44 15.38 21.71
N VAL A 573 -32.28 14.36 21.84
CA VAL A 573 -33.44 14.11 20.98
C VAL A 573 -34.72 14.11 21.81
N ALA A 574 -35.79 14.61 21.23
CA ALA A 574 -37.15 14.49 21.76
C ALA A 574 -38.15 14.31 20.63
N GLY A 575 -39.23 13.59 20.88
CA GLY A 575 -40.23 13.33 19.86
C GLY A 575 -41.52 12.70 20.38
N VAL A 576 -42.38 12.37 19.43
CA VAL A 576 -43.66 11.72 19.62
C VAL A 576 -43.71 10.44 18.80
N TYR A 577 -44.46 9.46 19.26
CA TYR A 577 -44.72 8.23 18.52
C TYR A 577 -46.19 7.84 18.62
N GLY A 578 -46.65 7.03 17.68
CA GLY A 578 -48.01 6.53 17.63
C GLY A 578 -48.11 5.18 16.95
N PHE A 579 -49.09 4.41 17.38
CA PHE A 579 -49.40 3.07 16.89
C PHE A 579 -50.90 2.89 16.77
N ALA A 580 -51.33 2.23 15.71
CA ALA A 580 -52.72 1.90 15.49
C ALA A 580 -52.87 0.50 14.88
N GLU A 581 -53.84 -0.27 15.36
CA GLU A 581 -54.27 -1.53 14.77
C GLU A 581 -55.67 -1.36 14.17
N ILE A 582 -55.80 -1.59 12.86
CA ILE A 582 -57.07 -1.54 12.14
C ILE A 582 -57.26 -2.88 11.45
N ASP A 583 -58.02 -3.77 12.08
CA ASP A 583 -58.15 -5.17 11.70
C ASP A 583 -56.78 -5.86 11.63
N GLN A 584 -56.33 -6.33 10.45
CA GLN A 584 -55.00 -6.91 10.29
C GLN A 584 -53.91 -5.86 10.00
N PHE A 585 -54.26 -4.59 9.79
CA PHE A 585 -53.28 -3.55 9.52
C PHE A 585 -52.67 -3.00 10.80
N VAL A 586 -51.34 -2.85 10.78
CA VAL A 586 -50.55 -2.34 11.90
C VAL A 586 -49.80 -1.11 11.42
N LEU A 587 -50.14 0.06 11.94
CA LEU A 587 -49.47 1.32 11.63
C LEU A 587 -48.59 1.73 12.82
N SER A 588 -47.31 1.98 12.56
CA SER A 588 -46.37 2.57 13.51
C SER A 588 -45.82 3.87 12.94
N MET A 589 -45.70 4.92 13.75
CA MET A 589 -45.15 6.19 13.33
C MET A 589 -44.37 6.88 14.44
N THR A 590 -43.37 7.66 14.04
CA THR A 590 -42.58 8.51 14.94
C THR A 590 -42.19 9.80 14.26
N ALA A 591 -42.11 10.87 15.03
CA ALA A 591 -41.54 12.13 14.59
C ALA A 591 -40.71 12.73 15.72
N GLY A 592 -39.59 13.36 15.38
CA GLY A 592 -38.66 13.86 16.38
C GLY A 592 -37.82 15.01 15.91
N TYR A 593 -37.23 15.69 16.90
CA TYR A 593 -36.27 16.77 16.72
C TYR A 593 -35.05 16.51 17.60
N ALA A 594 -33.86 16.78 17.05
CA ALA A 594 -32.61 16.64 17.77
C ALA A 594 -31.76 17.91 17.69
N HIS A 595 -31.05 18.21 18.77
CA HIS A 595 -30.01 19.22 18.81
C HIS A 595 -28.68 18.59 19.22
N GLY A 596 -27.62 18.84 18.45
CA GLY A 596 -26.32 18.20 18.67
C GLY A 596 -25.16 19.18 18.77
N TRP A 597 -24.15 18.77 19.53
CA TRP A 597 -22.86 19.43 19.70
C TRP A 597 -21.77 18.50 19.21
N HIS A 598 -20.90 19.02 18.35
CA HIS A 598 -19.90 18.23 17.62
C HIS A 598 -18.53 18.89 17.71
N THR A 599 -17.51 18.05 17.61
CA THR A 599 -16.12 18.44 17.46
C THR A 599 -15.50 17.71 16.29
N SER A 600 -14.58 18.36 15.60
CA SER A 600 -13.76 17.77 14.53
C SER A 600 -12.27 17.95 14.84
N LYS A 601 -11.47 16.96 14.44
CA LYS A 601 -10.01 17.04 14.43
C LYS A 601 -9.48 16.44 13.13
N ARG A 602 -8.76 17.23 12.34
CA ARG A 602 -8.18 16.83 11.05
C ARG A 602 -6.67 17.01 11.08
N PHE A 603 -5.95 15.93 10.77
CA PHE A 603 -4.50 15.98 10.69
C PHE A 603 -4.07 16.41 9.29
N ASN A 604 -3.29 17.49 9.20
CA ASN A 604 -2.74 17.99 7.95
C ASN A 604 -1.21 17.80 7.95
N PRO A 605 -0.64 17.09 6.97
CA PRO A 605 0.81 17.02 6.82
C PRO A 605 1.39 18.37 6.39
N ASN A 606 2.70 18.55 6.60
CA ASN A 606 3.44 19.58 5.87
C ASN A 606 3.56 19.14 4.41
N VAL A 607 3.33 20.06 3.47
CA VAL A 607 3.47 19.81 2.04
C VAL A 607 4.38 20.85 1.43
N GLY A 608 5.63 20.48 1.13
CA GLY A 608 6.64 21.45 0.71
C GLY A 608 6.80 22.58 1.73
N LEU A 609 6.57 23.83 1.30
CA LEU A 609 6.60 25.00 2.19
C LEU A 609 5.26 25.26 2.92
N PHE A 610 4.19 24.53 2.62
CA PHE A 610 2.92 24.65 3.35
C PHE A 610 3.02 23.96 4.71
N THR A 611 2.68 24.71 5.75
CA THR A 611 2.70 24.26 7.14
C THR A 611 1.38 23.59 7.49
N GLY A 612 1.46 22.31 7.85
CA GLY A 612 0.36 21.52 8.38
C GLY A 612 0.26 21.58 9.91
N GLY A 613 -0.61 20.76 10.46
CA GLY A 613 -0.95 20.74 11.89
C GLY A 613 -2.27 20.02 12.15
N VAL A 614 -2.75 20.07 13.39
CA VAL A 614 -4.05 19.47 13.76
C VAL A 614 -5.12 20.56 13.73
N ALA A 615 -5.87 20.61 12.63
CA ALA A 615 -7.04 21.46 12.50
C ALA A 615 -8.16 20.96 13.42
N SER A 616 -8.75 21.83 14.21
CA SER A 616 -9.85 21.50 15.12
C SER A 616 -10.96 22.54 15.09
N ALA A 617 -12.20 22.09 15.19
CA ALA A 617 -13.36 22.95 15.27
C ALA A 617 -14.45 22.35 16.18
N ALA A 618 -15.30 23.23 16.72
CA ALA A 618 -16.54 22.85 17.40
C ALA A 618 -17.73 23.47 16.65
N PHE A 619 -18.82 22.73 16.55
CA PHE A 619 -20.02 23.16 15.81
C PHE A 619 -21.28 22.48 16.35
N THR A 620 -22.44 22.95 15.90
CA THR A 620 -23.74 22.42 16.33
C THR A 620 -24.56 21.94 15.14
N SER A 621 -25.52 21.06 15.41
CA SER A 621 -26.52 20.66 14.42
C SER A 621 -27.93 20.73 15.00
N ARG A 622 -28.89 20.83 14.09
CA ARG A 622 -30.32 20.65 14.36
C ARG A 622 -30.83 19.62 13.37
N SER A 623 -31.74 18.77 13.80
CA SER A 623 -32.28 17.73 12.94
C SER A 623 -33.76 17.52 13.18
N ALA A 624 -34.49 17.16 12.14
CA ALA A 624 -35.88 16.74 12.21
C ALA A 624 -36.07 15.46 11.41
N PHE A 625 -36.95 14.58 11.87
CA PHE A 625 -37.28 13.35 11.16
C PHE A 625 -38.72 12.93 11.41
N ALA A 626 -39.27 12.19 10.47
CA ALA A 626 -40.55 11.52 10.57
C ALA A 626 -40.49 10.20 9.82
N SER A 627 -41.03 9.14 10.42
CA SER A 627 -41.03 7.81 9.83
C SER A 627 -42.34 7.09 10.13
N SER A 628 -42.75 6.23 9.20
CA SER A 628 -43.96 5.43 9.32
C SER A 628 -43.78 4.05 8.71
N GLN A 629 -44.34 3.03 9.35
CA GLN A 629 -44.40 1.66 8.87
C GLN A 629 -45.85 1.18 8.88
N LEU A 630 -46.31 0.60 7.78
CA LEU A 630 -47.62 -0.03 7.64
C LEU A 630 -47.43 -1.51 7.34
N GLY A 631 -47.80 -2.37 8.28
CA GLY A 631 -47.77 -3.82 8.19
C GLY A 631 -49.15 -4.44 8.01
N TYR A 632 -49.19 -5.67 7.49
CA TYR A 632 -50.38 -6.52 7.44
C TYR A 632 -50.10 -7.84 8.15
N ARG A 633 -50.74 -8.08 9.29
CA ARG A 633 -50.48 -9.24 10.16
C ARG A 633 -51.14 -10.50 9.61
N ILE A 634 -50.34 -11.54 9.44
CA ILE A 634 -50.75 -12.87 8.99
C ILE A 634 -50.40 -13.86 10.10
N GLU A 635 -51.42 -14.51 10.65
CA GLU A 635 -51.27 -15.64 11.57
C GLU A 635 -51.04 -16.90 10.74
N ILE A 636 -49.85 -17.51 10.87
CA ILE A 636 -49.51 -18.77 10.19
C ILE A 636 -50.08 -19.94 10.97
N ASP A 637 -49.88 -19.90 12.29
CA ASP A 637 -50.39 -20.84 13.29
C ASP A 637 -50.51 -20.11 14.64
N ASP A 638 -50.88 -20.85 15.69
CA ASP A 638 -51.10 -20.28 17.02
C ASP A 638 -49.85 -19.63 17.64
N THR A 639 -48.65 -20.01 17.18
CA THR A 639 -47.37 -19.51 17.74
C THR A 639 -46.61 -18.60 16.80
N THR A 640 -46.92 -18.60 15.50
CA THR A 640 -46.09 -18.00 14.45
C THR A 640 -46.84 -16.94 13.66
N ARG A 641 -46.24 -15.75 13.57
CA ARG A 641 -46.79 -14.59 12.88
C ARG A 641 -45.81 -14.06 11.84
N LEU A 642 -46.37 -13.62 10.71
CA LEU A 642 -45.66 -12.95 9.65
C LEU A 642 -46.34 -11.61 9.36
N GLU A 643 -45.57 -10.54 9.24
CA GLU A 643 -46.09 -9.21 8.96
C GLU A 643 -45.28 -8.60 7.81
N PRO A 644 -45.68 -8.82 6.54
CA PRO A 644 -45.21 -7.98 5.45
C PRO A 644 -45.55 -6.52 5.71
N PHE A 645 -44.61 -5.63 5.42
CA PHE A 645 -44.79 -4.20 5.65
C PHE A 645 -44.17 -3.34 4.56
N VAL A 646 -44.65 -2.09 4.50
CA VAL A 646 -44.03 -0.99 3.76
C VAL A 646 -43.62 0.10 4.74
N THR A 647 -42.51 0.79 4.47
CA THR A 647 -41.99 1.86 5.31
C THR A 647 -41.65 3.10 4.49
N GLY A 648 -41.76 4.26 5.12
CA GLY A 648 -41.34 5.55 4.58
C GLY A 648 -40.71 6.40 5.68
N SER A 649 -39.60 7.05 5.38
CA SER A 649 -38.89 7.93 6.31
C SER A 649 -38.36 9.17 5.61
N TYR A 650 -38.48 10.31 6.27
CA TYR A 650 -37.83 11.55 5.86
C TYR A 650 -37.01 12.07 7.03
N SER A 651 -35.76 12.45 6.76
CA SER A 651 -34.89 13.06 7.74
C SER A 651 -34.11 14.23 7.14
N ARG A 652 -33.86 15.24 7.97
CA ARG A 652 -33.09 16.42 7.59
C ARG A 652 -32.20 16.86 8.72
N ILE A 653 -30.96 17.21 8.38
CA ILE A 653 -29.98 17.80 9.28
C ILE A 653 -29.52 19.16 8.77
N TRP A 654 -29.42 20.12 9.68
CA TRP A 654 -28.86 21.46 9.46
C TRP A 654 -27.61 21.61 10.34
N GLN A 655 -26.45 21.77 9.70
CA GLN A 655 -25.18 21.99 10.38
C GLN A 655 -24.87 23.50 10.45
N SER A 656 -24.45 23.99 11.62
CA SER A 656 -23.93 25.36 11.73
C SER A 656 -22.60 25.50 10.96
N GLY A 657 -22.27 26.70 10.52
CA GLY A 657 -20.93 26.97 10.00
C GLY A 657 -19.89 26.79 11.11
N LEU A 658 -18.65 26.51 10.70
CA LEU A 658 -17.52 26.28 11.60
C LEU A 658 -16.24 26.86 11.01
N ALA A 659 -15.25 27.12 11.87
CA ALA A 659 -13.92 27.54 11.46
C ALA A 659 -12.90 26.71 12.23
N GLU A 660 -11.95 26.14 11.50
CA GLU A 660 -10.86 25.36 12.07
C GLU A 660 -9.75 26.26 12.62
N SER A 661 -9.07 25.74 13.63
CA SER A 661 -7.85 26.31 14.21
C SER A 661 -6.81 25.22 14.43
N GLY A 662 -5.52 25.57 14.38
CA GLY A 662 -4.40 24.62 14.58
C GLY A 662 -3.92 23.87 13.33
N GLY A 663 -4.61 23.98 12.20
CA GLY A 663 -4.21 23.42 10.91
C GLY A 663 -3.35 24.33 10.04
N HIS A 664 -2.94 25.49 10.56
CA HIS A 664 -2.07 26.47 9.89
C HIS A 664 -2.57 26.84 8.48
N ASP A 665 -1.79 26.54 7.44
CA ASP A 665 -2.06 26.91 6.05
C ASP A 665 -3.29 26.18 5.49
N PHE A 666 -3.67 25.07 6.10
CA PHE A 666 -4.78 24.22 5.68
C PHE A 666 -6.05 24.41 6.51
N ASN A 667 -6.16 25.44 7.35
CA ASN A 667 -7.40 25.72 8.07
C ASN A 667 -8.55 26.08 7.11
N TYR A 668 -9.69 25.43 7.31
CA TYR A 668 -10.93 25.73 6.60
C TYR A 668 -11.98 26.40 7.48
N ARG A 669 -12.77 27.27 6.84
CA ARG A 669 -14.08 27.67 7.32
C ARG A 669 -15.13 26.94 6.49
N ILE A 670 -15.93 26.10 7.12
CA ILE A 670 -17.04 25.41 6.45
C ILE A 670 -18.30 26.22 6.65
N ALA A 671 -18.99 26.53 5.54
CA ALA A 671 -20.26 27.23 5.56
C ALA A 671 -21.35 26.39 6.25
N LYS A 672 -22.49 27.04 6.53
CA LYS A 672 -23.69 26.30 6.95
C LYS A 672 -24.07 25.32 5.85
N ALA A 673 -24.37 24.08 6.22
CA ALA A 673 -24.71 23.01 5.29
C ALA A 673 -25.97 22.28 5.77
N HIS A 674 -26.62 21.57 4.85
CA HIS A 674 -27.73 20.69 5.18
C HIS A 674 -27.68 19.44 4.33
N ALA A 675 -28.32 18.40 4.84
CA ALA A 675 -28.48 17.13 4.16
C ALA A 675 -29.86 16.56 4.46
N GLU A 676 -30.40 15.81 3.51
CA GLU A 676 -31.72 15.19 3.58
C GLU A 676 -31.61 13.74 3.15
N ALA A 677 -32.43 12.88 3.73
CA ALA A 677 -32.67 11.52 3.25
C ALA A 677 -34.18 11.30 3.16
N LEU A 678 -34.62 10.72 2.05
CA LEU A 678 -35.98 10.24 1.85
C LEU A 678 -35.87 8.76 1.51
N THR A 679 -36.29 7.91 2.42
CA THR A 679 -36.21 6.46 2.24
C THR A 679 -37.60 5.85 2.12
N GLY A 680 -37.74 4.91 1.20
CA GLY A 680 -38.92 4.07 1.04
C GLY A 680 -38.49 2.61 1.00
N GLY A 681 -39.22 1.75 1.69
CA GLY A 681 -38.80 0.36 1.86
C GLY A 681 -39.96 -0.62 1.97
N VAL A 682 -39.62 -1.89 1.79
CA VAL A 682 -40.51 -3.02 1.98
C VAL A 682 -39.79 -4.09 2.79
N GLY A 683 -40.53 -4.81 3.62
CA GLY A 683 -39.93 -5.84 4.45
C GLY A 683 -40.94 -6.81 5.02
N VAL A 684 -40.44 -7.68 5.88
CA VAL A 684 -41.23 -8.66 6.60
C VAL A 684 -40.72 -8.78 8.02
N ASN A 685 -41.63 -8.70 8.98
CA ASN A 685 -41.38 -9.09 10.37
C ASN A 685 -41.84 -10.53 10.56
N PHE A 686 -41.11 -11.28 11.36
CA PHE A 686 -41.40 -12.65 11.75
C PHE A 686 -41.31 -12.75 13.27
N SER A 687 -42.29 -13.41 13.89
CA SER A 687 -42.23 -13.73 15.30
C SER A 687 -42.76 -15.13 15.58
N THR A 688 -42.11 -15.86 16.48
CA THR A 688 -42.61 -17.16 16.92
C THR A 688 -42.37 -17.40 18.42
N ASP A 689 -43.34 -18.01 19.09
CA ASP A 689 -43.22 -18.37 20.50
C ASP A 689 -42.27 -19.57 20.67
N LEU A 690 -41.21 -19.42 21.48
CA LEU A 690 -40.20 -20.46 21.70
C LEU A 690 -40.54 -21.38 22.88
N SER A 691 -41.19 -20.84 23.92
CA SER A 691 -41.63 -21.61 25.08
C SER A 691 -42.57 -20.80 25.98
N THR A 692 -43.63 -21.44 26.48
CA THR A 692 -44.35 -21.01 27.68
C THR A 692 -43.71 -21.68 28.89
N THR A 693 -43.08 -20.91 29.76
CA THR A 693 -42.52 -21.46 31.01
C THR A 693 -43.64 -21.94 31.96
N ALA A 694 -43.33 -22.86 32.88
CA ALA A 694 -44.29 -23.34 33.90
C ALA A 694 -44.90 -22.23 34.79
N THR A 695 -44.35 -21.02 34.71
CA THR A 695 -44.82 -19.79 35.37
C THR A 695 -45.66 -18.87 34.47
N GLY A 696 -46.06 -19.32 33.26
CA GLY A 696 -46.85 -18.52 32.32
C GLY A 696 -46.10 -17.34 31.69
N ARG A 697 -44.77 -17.44 31.54
CA ARG A 697 -43.96 -16.41 30.88
C ARG A 697 -43.64 -16.83 29.45
N ASP A 698 -43.90 -15.90 28.53
CA ASP A 698 -43.71 -16.08 27.08
C ASP A 698 -42.31 -15.59 26.68
N LEU A 699 -41.61 -16.42 25.93
CA LEU A 699 -40.37 -16.10 25.23
C LEU A 699 -40.61 -16.20 23.73
N MET A 700 -40.28 -15.16 22.99
CA MET A 700 -40.51 -15.05 21.55
C MET A 700 -39.19 -14.82 20.81
N LEU A 701 -39.03 -15.53 19.69
CA LEU A 701 -38.05 -15.17 18.67
C LEU A 701 -38.66 -14.08 17.80
N VAL A 702 -37.90 -13.02 17.52
CA VAL A 702 -38.29 -11.97 16.57
C VAL A 702 -37.20 -11.81 15.52
N ALA A 703 -37.59 -11.69 14.27
CA ALA A 703 -36.70 -11.45 13.16
C ALA A 703 -37.33 -10.47 12.17
N PHE A 704 -36.50 -9.76 11.41
CA PHE A 704 -36.98 -8.98 10.29
C PHE A 704 -35.99 -9.01 9.13
N LEU A 705 -36.51 -8.79 7.93
CA LEU A 705 -35.73 -8.53 6.73
C LEU A 705 -36.39 -7.38 5.97
N ARG A 706 -35.60 -6.38 5.59
CA ARG A 706 -36.07 -5.15 4.94
C ARG A 706 -35.14 -4.76 3.81
N TYR A 707 -35.72 -4.27 2.72
CA TYR A 707 -35.04 -3.55 1.67
C TYR A 707 -35.48 -2.09 1.69
N ASP A 708 -34.52 -1.18 1.61
CA ASP A 708 -34.73 0.27 1.57
C ASP A 708 -34.09 0.89 0.33
N HIS A 709 -34.77 1.90 -0.20
CA HIS A 709 -34.25 2.77 -1.25
C HIS A 709 -34.22 4.22 -0.78
N ASP A 710 -33.05 4.85 -0.84
CA ASP A 710 -32.85 6.28 -0.55
C ASP A 710 -32.87 7.11 -1.84
N PHE A 711 -33.94 7.87 -2.01
CA PHE A 711 -34.19 8.71 -3.18
C PHE A 711 -33.29 9.95 -3.25
N GLU A 712 -32.74 10.40 -2.11
CA GLU A 712 -31.78 11.51 -2.07
C GLU A 712 -30.37 11.04 -2.36
N ALA A 713 -29.94 9.91 -1.78
CA ALA A 713 -28.64 9.32 -2.06
C ALA A 713 -28.47 8.88 -3.53
N ALA A 714 -29.58 8.66 -4.26
CA ALA A 714 -29.59 8.39 -5.70
C ALA A 714 -29.23 9.61 -6.58
N LYS A 715 -29.26 10.84 -6.03
CA LYS A 715 -28.96 12.06 -6.78
C LYS A 715 -27.45 12.34 -6.81
N THR A 716 -26.96 12.83 -7.94
CA THR A 716 -25.53 13.12 -8.17
C THR A 716 -24.99 14.31 -7.36
N THR A 717 -25.86 15.14 -6.78
CA THR A 717 -25.49 16.32 -5.97
C THR A 717 -25.70 16.12 -4.47
N ALA A 718 -25.96 14.88 -4.02
CA ALA A 718 -26.21 14.58 -2.63
C ALA A 718 -25.00 14.98 -1.76
N HIS A 719 -25.27 15.68 -0.65
CA HIS A 719 -24.32 16.04 0.40
C HIS A 719 -23.08 16.79 -0.12
N GLN A 720 -23.21 18.11 -0.25
CA GLN A 720 -22.09 19.00 -0.54
C GLN A 720 -21.92 20.03 0.58
N VAL A 721 -20.67 20.35 0.89
CA VAL A 721 -20.30 21.46 1.79
C VAL A 721 -19.52 22.51 1.02
N SER A 722 -19.67 23.77 1.42
CA SER A 722 -18.81 24.85 0.93
C SER A 722 -17.71 25.11 1.95
N ALA A 723 -16.46 24.96 1.51
CA ALA A 723 -15.26 25.18 2.31
C ALA A 723 -14.54 26.45 1.81
N THR A 724 -14.10 27.29 2.74
CA THR A 724 -13.30 28.47 2.47
C THR A 724 -11.93 28.32 3.11
N SER A 725 -10.88 28.34 2.30
CA SER A 725 -9.50 28.53 2.74
C SER A 725 -9.16 30.02 2.73
N HIS A 726 -8.40 30.46 3.72
CA HIS A 726 -7.81 31.81 3.71
C HIS A 726 -6.72 31.97 2.65
N LEU A 727 -6.11 30.87 2.19
CA LEU A 727 -5.08 30.86 1.15
C LEU A 727 -5.67 30.64 -0.26
N PHE A 728 -6.70 29.80 -0.36
CA PHE A 728 -7.17 29.26 -1.64
C PHE A 728 -8.58 29.73 -2.03
N GLY A 729 -9.25 30.50 -1.18
CA GLY A 729 -10.62 30.95 -1.45
C GLY A 729 -11.66 29.86 -1.20
N THR A 730 -12.83 30.00 -1.82
CA THR A 730 -14.00 29.15 -1.55
C THR A 730 -14.22 28.11 -2.64
N PHE A 731 -14.51 26.88 -2.24
CA PHE A 731 -14.82 25.75 -3.11
C PHE A 731 -15.92 24.86 -2.51
N THR A 732 -16.52 24.02 -3.34
CA THR A 732 -17.54 23.05 -2.92
C THR A 732 -16.93 21.66 -2.90
N GLN A 733 -17.34 20.83 -1.95
CA GLN A 733 -16.82 19.49 -1.75
C GLN A 733 -17.97 18.51 -1.56
N ALA A 734 -18.02 17.49 -2.42
CA ALA A 734 -18.92 16.35 -2.26
C ALA A 734 -18.36 15.37 -1.22
N GLY A 735 -19.27 14.68 -0.52
CA GLY A 735 -18.95 13.63 0.46
C GLY A 735 -19.51 12.28 0.05
N GLN A 736 -18.98 11.22 0.65
CA GLN A 736 -19.43 9.85 0.40
C GLN A 736 -20.71 9.54 1.19
N ASN A 737 -21.62 8.81 0.54
CA ASN A 737 -22.87 8.33 1.13
C ASN A 737 -22.94 6.79 1.10
N ARG A 738 -23.93 6.19 1.80
CA ARG A 738 -24.17 4.73 1.83
C ARG A 738 -24.63 4.14 0.50
N GLY A 739 -24.97 4.99 -0.47
CA GLY A 739 -25.61 4.63 -1.73
C GLY A 739 -27.12 4.46 -1.59
N ALA A 740 -27.80 4.29 -2.73
CA ALA A 740 -29.25 4.37 -2.82
C ALA A 740 -29.99 3.10 -2.36
N HIS A 741 -29.28 2.01 -2.09
CA HIS A 741 -29.89 0.71 -1.79
C HIS A 741 -29.31 0.12 -0.51
N SER A 742 -30.20 -0.40 0.34
CA SER A 742 -29.83 -1.14 1.54
C SER A 742 -30.69 -2.39 1.71
N VAL A 743 -30.07 -3.46 2.23
CA VAL A 743 -30.77 -4.63 2.77
C VAL A 743 -30.36 -4.79 4.22
N THR A 744 -31.35 -4.75 5.12
CA THR A 744 -31.15 -4.84 6.56
C THR A 744 -31.89 -6.05 7.11
N GLY A 745 -31.20 -6.82 7.96
CA GLY A 745 -31.79 -7.94 8.68
C GLY A 745 -31.48 -7.88 10.16
N GLY A 746 -32.38 -8.42 10.97
CA GLY A 746 -32.18 -8.50 12.41
C GLY A 746 -32.79 -9.75 13.02
N LEU A 747 -32.23 -10.14 14.16
CA LEU A 747 -32.67 -11.27 14.97
C LEU A 747 -32.60 -10.88 16.44
N GLY A 748 -33.64 -11.22 17.20
CA GLY A 748 -33.70 -10.91 18.62
C GLY A 748 -34.63 -11.85 19.40
N LEU A 749 -34.61 -11.68 20.71
CA LEU A 749 -35.49 -12.37 21.65
C LEU A 749 -36.30 -11.32 22.42
N SER A 750 -37.60 -11.56 22.58
CA SER A 750 -38.51 -10.76 23.40
C SER A 750 -39.12 -11.64 24.48
N GLY A 751 -39.38 -11.11 25.67
CA GLY A 751 -40.09 -11.87 26.70
C GLY A 751 -40.41 -11.09 27.96
N SER A 752 -41.27 -11.68 28.80
CA SER A 752 -41.68 -11.10 30.08
C SER A 752 -40.77 -11.57 31.23
N LEU A 753 -40.15 -10.61 31.92
CA LEU A 753 -39.36 -10.86 33.15
C LEU A 753 -40.29 -11.01 34.36
N THR A 754 -41.31 -10.16 34.42
CA THR A 754 -42.39 -10.17 35.42
C THR A 754 -43.72 -9.85 34.72
N ALA A 755 -44.85 -9.92 35.43
CA ALA A 755 -46.14 -9.46 34.89
C ALA A 755 -46.10 -8.01 34.39
N ARG A 756 -45.22 -7.17 34.98
CA ARG A 756 -45.10 -5.73 34.70
C ARG A 756 -43.85 -5.37 33.91
N THR A 757 -42.98 -6.31 33.56
CA THR A 757 -41.68 -6.00 32.96
C THR A 757 -41.43 -6.89 31.75
N ALA A 758 -41.19 -6.27 30.59
CA ALA A 758 -40.80 -6.95 29.36
C ALA A 758 -39.42 -6.49 28.91
N ILE A 759 -38.65 -7.40 28.32
CA ILE A 759 -37.34 -7.12 27.77
C ILE A 759 -37.24 -7.66 26.35
N ARG A 760 -36.54 -6.92 25.49
CA ARG A 760 -36.11 -7.38 24.17
C ARG A 760 -34.64 -7.10 23.99
N ALA A 761 -33.92 -8.00 23.33
CA ALA A 761 -32.57 -7.76 22.88
C ALA A 761 -32.32 -8.40 21.52
N GLY A 762 -31.49 -7.79 20.69
CA GLY A 762 -31.23 -8.31 19.36
C GLY A 762 -29.99 -7.72 18.71
N VAL A 763 -29.66 -8.32 17.56
CA VAL A 763 -28.58 -7.90 16.67
C VAL A 763 -29.15 -7.55 15.31
N THR A 764 -28.55 -6.57 14.66
CA THR A 764 -28.93 -6.10 13.33
C THR A 764 -27.69 -5.99 12.45
N ALA A 765 -27.83 -6.32 11.18
CA ALA A 765 -26.80 -6.11 10.18
C ALA A 765 -27.41 -5.53 8.91
N SER A 766 -26.70 -4.62 8.26
CA SER A 766 -27.10 -4.02 7.01
C SER A 766 -26.00 -4.17 5.95
N ARG A 767 -26.41 -4.38 4.70
CA ARG A 767 -25.54 -4.26 3.53
C ARG A 767 -26.07 -3.12 2.68
N ASN A 768 -25.27 -2.07 2.58
CA ASN A 768 -25.54 -0.92 1.74
C ASN A 768 -24.79 -1.06 0.41
N GLN A 769 -25.23 -0.31 -0.60
CA GLN A 769 -24.54 -0.26 -1.89
C GLN A 769 -23.05 0.11 -1.75
N ASN A 770 -22.74 1.06 -0.85
CA ASN A 770 -21.38 1.53 -0.59
C ASN A 770 -20.90 1.15 0.82
N GLY A 771 -21.39 0.09 1.47
CA GLY A 771 -20.92 -0.21 2.82
C GLY A 771 -21.69 -1.29 3.56
N HIS A 772 -21.47 -1.37 4.87
CA HIS A 772 -22.14 -2.32 5.75
C HIS A 772 -22.16 -1.83 7.20
N GLU A 773 -23.16 -2.28 7.97
CA GLU A 773 -23.20 -2.10 9.42
C GLU A 773 -23.47 -3.40 10.16
N ILE A 774 -23.04 -3.40 11.42
CA ILE A 774 -23.49 -4.35 12.42
C ILE A 774 -23.73 -3.63 13.74
N GLY A 775 -24.75 -4.06 14.46
CA GLY A 775 -25.03 -3.53 15.78
C GLY A 775 -25.99 -4.41 16.57
N GLY A 776 -26.41 -3.87 17.69
CA GLY A 776 -27.39 -4.50 18.55
C GLY A 776 -27.97 -3.51 19.53
N GLY A 777 -29.05 -3.93 20.17
CA GLY A 777 -29.75 -3.12 21.13
C GLY A 777 -30.55 -3.95 22.11
N ALA A 778 -30.98 -3.29 23.18
CA ALA A 778 -31.85 -3.83 24.19
C ALA A 778 -32.90 -2.80 24.59
N HIS A 779 -34.13 -3.29 24.77
CA HIS A 779 -35.30 -2.52 25.14
C HIS A 779 -35.91 -3.11 26.41
N LEU A 780 -36.33 -2.24 27.32
CA LEU A 780 -37.01 -2.59 28.57
C LEU A 780 -38.30 -1.78 28.67
N LYS A 781 -39.44 -2.45 28.89
CA LYS A 781 -40.74 -1.81 29.20
C LYS A 781 -41.17 -2.18 30.62
N VAL A 782 -41.60 -1.19 31.39
CA VAL A 782 -42.18 -1.34 32.73
C VAL A 782 -43.60 -0.75 32.74
N LYS A 783 -44.56 -1.57 33.15
CA LYS A 783 -45.99 -1.23 33.25
C LYS A 783 -46.34 -0.75 34.66
N PHE A 784 -47.37 0.08 34.77
CA PHE A 784 -47.86 0.58 36.07
C PHE A 784 -49.20 0.00 36.49
#